data_AF-A0A8G2EU94-F1
#
_entry.id   AF-A0A8G2EU94-F1
#
_cell.length_a   1.000
_cell.length_b   1.000
_cell.length_c   1.000
_cell.angle_alpha   90.00
_cell.angle_beta   90.00
_cell.angle_gamma   90.00
#
_symmetry.space_group_name_H-M   'P 1'
#
loop_
_entity.id
_entity.type
_entity.pdbx_description
1 polymer ?
#
loop_
_entity_poly.entity_id
_entity_poly.type
_entity_poly.pdbx_seq_one_letter_code
_entity_poly.pdbx_strand_id
1 'polypeptide(L)'
;MTTAVTQNEERTRELVAWCRNALDTSATHFDAGLQIARGLGAHKRDGLCEVGFWAPELLDRRVPDGDIFLEVLEPEEPVDLTVSRQTLRMQRQLVPIGRCEAFCFAAVEGMRAGTRDEIGSFYALAWRDDDGWHRILDPLAASLPFGVFAPAEYYDIVAMQAQRGDRAYFESLPEGDPVKLGPPVNILQIHVATATAGGTLASLTRRYEHLAERVRMKLPVEPADRIFLGYDGVQLLPVEPTTVFETGPDFWEEIADADPDDDSVTVELHRPNTTNWGYDIVIAGMGAVNPAILETGRPDELVDLAAVLHTFPGGPKKLVFDVVFGHSDNQGLKALNHHYFAGPNMYGQNLNYRNGIVRAVLLEMQRRKANFGADGIRVDGAQDFTYWDSNTEQVVHDDEYLQSMSDVVQEVAGRRYRPWFVFEDGRPWPQEDWELSSTYRAVIDAQRDDDVFQWGPLTFAHNTPFLYTFWLSKWWRIREIMEHGAHWISGCANHDTLRRGTQINPKLNVNTRLGDTRMEILDKAYDNPAVSLITYGVFPGVPMDFLNASARASWGFIRNQDDQYGVKVVAEEAISLKWQVDNYSYSVPMAFRRLKAMGFEDRDSLVRFMEFLPALVEVTGYDLDVIATLLNQVDPPLAGPAPFTVPILKEIARAWMDDMHDYCNVSGYEAALSESQTAFNLGLRAFRHARPWLRDNLRPEDVYEYREPVDGRVLFGTLRHGPDGEQVFAIAHLEGGAMEDFDPLTLPIKGLAGDGWNVALRTPPIGGDYIGGPITLSDSMGVLYTRSADRR
;
A
#
# COMPACT_ATOMS: atom_id res chain seq x y z
N MET A 1 10.34 11.84 40.47
CA MET A 1 11.17 10.76 41.03
C MET A 1 11.06 9.62 40.04
N THR A 2 12.09 9.43 39.22
CA THR A 2 12.19 8.33 38.27
C THR A 2 12.24 7.02 39.04
N THR A 3 11.41 6.06 38.65
CA THR A 3 11.41 4.71 39.23
C THR A 3 12.70 4.02 38.78
N ALA A 4 13.44 3.41 39.72
CA ALA A 4 14.61 2.62 39.36
C ALA A 4 14.15 1.44 38.47
N VAL A 5 14.85 1.24 37.36
CA VAL A 5 14.58 0.14 36.43
C VAL A 5 15.52 -1.00 36.77
N THR A 6 14.97 -2.17 37.10
CA THR A 6 15.75 -3.31 37.60
C THR A 6 15.35 -4.63 36.95
N GLN A 7 16.31 -5.52 36.76
CA GLN A 7 16.04 -6.86 36.25
C GLN A 7 15.29 -7.69 37.30
N ASN A 8 14.25 -8.40 36.86
CA ASN A 8 13.69 -9.52 37.59
C ASN A 8 14.47 -10.80 37.20
N GLU A 9 15.43 -11.19 38.05
CA GLU A 9 16.37 -12.29 37.76
C GLU A 9 15.69 -13.66 37.64
N GLU A 10 14.66 -13.93 38.45
CA GLU A 10 13.93 -15.20 38.42
C GLU A 10 13.19 -15.34 37.09
N ARG A 11 12.38 -14.34 36.74
CA ARG A 11 11.62 -14.36 35.49
C ARG A 11 12.52 -14.35 34.25
N THR A 12 13.65 -13.63 34.30
CA THR A 12 14.63 -13.67 33.20
C THR A 12 15.21 -15.07 33.01
N ARG A 13 15.53 -15.80 34.10
CA ARG A 13 16.00 -17.19 34.01
C ARG A 13 14.94 -18.12 33.43
N GLU A 14 13.66 -17.90 33.72
CA GLU A 14 12.56 -18.66 33.13
C GLU A 14 12.45 -18.43 31.61
N LEU A 15 12.58 -17.18 31.13
CA LEU A 15 12.58 -16.87 29.70
C LEU A 15 13.74 -17.56 28.96
N VAL A 16 14.94 -17.52 29.55
CA VAL A 16 16.13 -18.22 29.02
C VAL A 16 15.90 -19.74 28.98
N ALA A 17 15.34 -20.32 30.04
CA ALA A 17 15.03 -21.75 30.09
C ALA A 17 13.94 -22.15 29.08
N TRP A 18 12.92 -21.32 28.89
CA TRP A 18 11.88 -21.51 27.89
C TRP A 18 12.47 -21.50 26.48
N CYS A 19 13.31 -20.51 26.15
CA CYS A 19 13.99 -20.43 24.85
C CYS A 19 14.85 -21.69 24.61
N ARG A 20 15.62 -22.12 25.61
CA ARG A 20 16.43 -23.34 25.51
C ARG A 20 15.56 -24.57 25.25
N ASN A 21 14.48 -24.73 26.00
CA ASN A 21 13.55 -25.84 25.79
C ASN A 21 12.93 -25.82 24.39
N ALA A 22 12.56 -24.65 23.87
CA ALA A 22 12.05 -24.52 22.50
C ALA A 22 13.08 -24.97 21.46
N LEU A 23 14.36 -24.60 21.63
CA LEU A 23 15.45 -25.04 20.76
C LEU A 23 15.71 -26.56 20.86
N ASP A 24 15.72 -27.10 22.08
CA ASP A 24 16.07 -28.51 22.34
C ASP A 24 14.96 -29.50 21.91
N THR A 25 13.69 -29.07 21.91
CA THR A 25 12.54 -29.97 21.70
C THR A 25 11.88 -29.84 20.32
N SER A 26 12.18 -28.77 19.57
CA SER A 26 11.62 -28.57 18.24
C SER A 26 12.31 -29.42 17.18
N ALA A 27 11.56 -29.86 16.16
CA ALA A 27 12.11 -30.70 15.10
C ALA A 27 13.07 -29.93 14.18
N THR A 28 12.81 -28.65 13.94
CA THR A 28 13.63 -27.77 13.11
C THR A 28 13.86 -26.43 13.78
N HIS A 29 14.87 -25.69 13.32
CA HIS A 29 15.07 -24.30 13.74
C HIS A 29 13.88 -23.39 13.38
N PHE A 30 13.16 -23.68 12.29
CA PHE A 30 11.95 -22.93 11.94
C PHE A 30 10.84 -23.16 12.98
N ASP A 31 10.62 -24.41 13.40
CA ASP A 31 9.63 -24.74 14.43
C ASP A 31 9.96 -24.10 15.79
N ALA A 32 11.25 -24.08 16.16
CA ALA A 32 11.71 -23.36 17.35
C ALA A 32 11.50 -21.85 17.18
N GLY A 33 11.85 -21.31 16.02
CA GLY A 33 11.67 -19.90 15.67
C GLY A 33 10.22 -19.44 15.77
N LEU A 34 9.26 -20.24 15.29
CA LEU A 34 7.82 -19.91 15.38
C LEU A 34 7.33 -19.76 16.83
N GLN A 35 7.93 -20.51 17.76
CA GLN A 35 7.65 -20.39 19.19
C GLN A 35 8.37 -19.18 19.79
N ILE A 36 9.67 -19.04 19.51
CA ILE A 36 10.53 -18.03 20.13
C ILE A 36 10.18 -16.61 19.67
N ALA A 37 9.84 -16.42 18.38
CA ALA A 37 9.52 -15.12 17.81
C ALA A 37 8.39 -14.39 18.57
N ARG A 38 7.44 -15.14 19.15
CA ARG A 38 6.35 -14.59 20.00
C ARG A 38 6.83 -13.93 21.29
N GLY A 39 8.03 -14.26 21.75
CA GLY A 39 8.68 -13.66 22.92
C GLY A 39 9.70 -12.56 22.58
N LEU A 40 9.92 -12.26 21.30
CA LEU A 40 10.84 -11.20 20.87
C LEU A 40 10.17 -9.82 20.86
N GLY A 41 10.94 -8.75 20.97
CA GLY A 41 10.49 -7.40 21.28
C GLY A 41 9.95 -7.26 22.71
N ALA A 42 9.40 -6.10 23.06
CA ALA A 42 8.88 -5.82 24.41
C ALA A 42 7.40 -6.20 24.57
N HIS A 43 7.08 -6.84 25.70
CA HIS A 43 5.75 -7.31 26.07
C HIS A 43 5.42 -6.98 27.52
N LYS A 44 4.20 -6.48 27.75
CA LYS A 44 3.67 -6.31 29.10
C LYS A 44 3.08 -7.64 29.61
N ARG A 45 3.67 -8.23 30.65
CA ARG A 45 3.18 -9.48 31.27
C ARG A 45 3.28 -9.42 32.79
N ASP A 46 2.15 -9.66 33.47
CA ASP A 46 2.07 -9.71 34.94
C ASP A 46 2.70 -8.50 35.66
N GLY A 47 2.61 -7.31 35.04
CA GLY A 47 3.18 -6.06 35.57
C GLY A 47 4.68 -5.85 35.26
N LEU A 48 5.33 -6.79 34.58
CA LEU A 48 6.70 -6.70 34.08
C LEU A 48 6.75 -6.33 32.60
N CYS A 49 7.89 -5.79 32.17
CA CYS A 49 8.27 -5.72 30.76
C CYS A 49 9.18 -6.91 30.44
N GLU A 50 8.70 -7.85 29.63
CA GLU A 50 9.52 -8.93 29.07
C GLU A 50 10.05 -8.49 27.70
N VAL A 51 11.36 -8.47 27.50
CA VAL A 51 12.02 -8.06 26.26
C VAL A 51 12.86 -9.20 25.73
N GLY A 52 12.76 -9.49 24.42
CA GLY A 52 13.57 -10.50 23.75
C GLY A 52 14.20 -10.01 22.45
N PHE A 53 15.44 -10.42 22.16
CA PHE A 53 16.14 -10.12 20.92
C PHE A 53 16.72 -11.39 20.29
N TRP A 54 16.71 -11.45 18.97
CA TRP A 54 17.55 -12.39 18.21
C TRP A 54 18.77 -11.63 17.68
N ALA A 55 19.94 -11.95 18.24
CA ALA A 55 21.19 -11.24 18.04
C ALA A 55 22.36 -12.22 17.74
N PRO A 56 22.29 -13.00 16.64
CA PRO A 56 23.33 -13.95 16.26
C PRO A 56 24.72 -13.30 16.09
N GLU A 57 24.77 -12.01 15.71
CA GLU A 57 25.99 -11.23 15.56
C GLU A 57 26.83 -11.15 16.86
N LEU A 58 26.20 -11.28 18.03
CA LEU A 58 26.91 -11.32 19.32
C LEU A 58 27.67 -12.63 19.50
N LEU A 59 27.18 -13.73 18.94
CA LEU A 59 27.90 -15.01 18.90
C LEU A 59 29.03 -14.96 17.87
N ASP A 60 28.77 -14.40 16.69
CA ASP A 60 29.76 -14.26 15.62
C ASP A 60 30.99 -13.47 16.10
N ARG A 61 30.74 -12.41 16.88
CA ARG A 61 31.77 -11.56 17.51
C ARG A 61 32.30 -12.09 18.84
N ARG A 62 31.70 -13.14 19.40
CA ARG A 62 32.07 -13.75 20.70
C ARG A 62 31.99 -12.77 21.88
N VAL A 63 30.96 -11.92 21.89
CA VAL A 63 30.73 -10.95 22.97
C VAL A 63 30.43 -11.69 24.29
N PRO A 64 31.12 -11.37 25.40
CA PRO A 64 30.86 -11.96 26.71
C PRO A 64 29.50 -11.56 27.27
N ASP A 65 28.86 -12.44 28.06
CA ASP A 65 27.55 -12.17 28.67
C ASP A 65 27.55 -10.91 29.56
N GLY A 66 28.66 -10.63 30.24
CA GLY A 66 28.79 -9.47 31.14
C GLY A 66 28.92 -8.12 30.42
N ASP A 67 29.00 -8.11 29.09
CA ASP A 67 29.11 -6.92 28.25
C ASP A 67 27.87 -6.70 27.38
N ILE A 68 26.76 -7.37 27.69
CA ILE A 68 25.48 -7.24 27.00
C ILE A 68 24.44 -6.74 28.02
N PHE A 69 23.67 -5.71 27.64
CA PHE A 69 22.70 -5.05 28.49
C PHE A 69 21.43 -4.73 27.70
N LEU A 70 20.30 -4.66 28.38
CA LEU A 70 19.16 -3.91 27.87
C LEU A 70 19.36 -2.45 28.27
N GLU A 71 19.48 -1.56 27.30
CA GLU A 71 19.45 -0.12 27.54
C GLU A 71 18.00 0.36 27.60
N VAL A 72 17.69 1.11 28.65
CA VAL A 72 16.40 1.76 28.86
C VAL A 72 16.61 3.26 28.97
N LEU A 73 15.89 4.01 28.14
CA LEU A 73 15.92 5.47 28.08
C LEU A 73 14.55 6.03 28.51
N GLU A 74 14.56 6.80 29.60
CA GLU A 74 13.36 7.41 30.18
C GLU A 74 13.39 8.93 29.99
N PRO A 75 12.42 9.53 29.28
CA PRO A 75 12.32 10.98 29.17
C PRO A 75 12.17 11.64 30.54
N GLU A 76 13.02 12.63 30.86
CA GLU A 76 12.90 13.41 32.10
C GLU A 76 11.72 14.40 32.05
N GLU A 77 11.33 14.78 30.83
CA GLU A 77 10.24 15.71 30.53
C GLU A 77 9.23 15.04 29.58
N PRO A 78 7.96 15.49 29.57
CA PRO A 78 6.96 15.00 28.62
C PRO A 78 7.41 15.23 27.16
N VAL A 79 7.25 14.20 26.32
CA VAL A 79 7.56 14.25 24.89
C VAL A 79 6.32 14.71 24.13
N ASP A 80 6.43 15.76 23.30
CA ASP A 80 5.35 16.19 22.41
C ASP A 80 5.58 15.64 21.00
N LEU A 81 4.81 14.63 20.58
CA LEU A 81 4.97 14.02 19.26
C LEU A 81 4.47 14.89 18.10
N THR A 82 3.82 16.02 18.39
CA THR A 82 3.21 16.90 17.37
C THR A 82 4.14 18.00 16.87
N VAL A 83 5.22 18.30 17.60
CA VAL A 83 6.21 19.31 17.19
C VAL A 83 7.21 18.75 16.19
N SER A 84 7.71 19.59 15.29
CA SER A 84 8.65 19.18 14.24
C SER A 84 10.03 18.79 14.76
N ARG A 85 10.48 19.41 15.86
CA ARG A 85 11.79 19.22 16.47
C ARG A 85 11.72 19.54 17.95
N GLN A 86 12.39 18.74 18.78
CA GLN A 86 12.57 19.01 20.22
C GLN A 86 13.90 18.42 20.71
N THR A 87 14.44 19.00 21.78
CA THR A 87 15.64 18.48 22.45
C THR A 87 15.26 18.11 23.87
N LEU A 88 15.61 16.90 24.31
CA LEU A 88 15.21 16.35 25.59
C LEU A 88 16.39 15.65 26.26
N ARG A 89 16.40 15.68 27.59
CA ARG A 89 17.27 14.83 28.40
C ARG A 89 16.53 13.55 28.76
N MET A 90 17.20 12.42 28.59
CA MET A 90 16.71 11.10 28.95
C MET A 90 17.64 10.47 29.98
N GLN A 91 17.05 9.86 31.00
CA GLN A 91 17.77 9.02 31.94
C GLN A 91 18.10 7.69 31.28
N ARG A 92 19.36 7.26 31.35
CA ARG A 92 19.87 6.02 30.77
C ARG A 92 20.13 5.01 31.87
N GLN A 93 19.59 3.81 31.70
CA GLN A 93 19.82 2.68 32.62
C GLN A 93 20.20 1.44 31.82
N LEU A 94 21.27 0.76 32.25
CA LEU A 94 21.73 -0.50 31.68
C LEU A 94 21.32 -1.65 32.59
N VAL A 95 20.42 -2.49 32.09
CA VAL A 95 19.84 -3.61 32.82
C VAL A 95 20.52 -4.91 32.38
N PRO A 96 20.97 -5.77 33.31
CA PRO A 96 21.50 -7.08 32.94
C PRO A 96 20.51 -7.91 32.11
N ILE A 97 21.03 -8.73 31.20
CA ILE A 97 20.23 -9.58 30.32
C ILE A 97 20.69 -11.04 30.39
N GLY A 98 19.76 -11.98 30.19
CA GLY A 98 20.08 -13.41 30.08
C GLY A 98 20.25 -13.83 28.62
N ARG A 99 21.26 -14.64 28.31
CA ARG A 99 21.49 -15.16 26.96
C ARG A 99 21.20 -16.66 26.85
N CYS A 100 20.56 -17.07 25.75
CA CYS A 100 20.39 -18.45 25.31
C CYS A 100 20.78 -18.56 23.84
N GLU A 101 21.97 -19.10 23.55
CA GLU A 101 22.52 -19.12 22.19
C GLU A 101 22.49 -17.70 21.57
N ALA A 102 21.84 -17.55 20.41
CA ALA A 102 21.69 -16.28 19.69
C ALA A 102 20.57 -15.38 20.23
N PHE A 103 19.91 -15.74 21.34
CA PHE A 103 18.78 -15.00 21.89
C PHE A 103 19.12 -14.35 23.22
N CYS A 104 18.65 -13.12 23.42
CA CYS A 104 18.84 -12.36 24.65
C CYS A 104 17.46 -11.99 25.23
N PHE A 105 17.25 -12.21 26.54
CA PHE A 105 15.98 -11.95 27.23
C PHE A 105 16.19 -11.24 28.55
N ALA A 106 15.32 -10.29 28.86
CA ALA A 106 15.21 -9.66 30.17
C ALA A 106 13.73 -9.54 30.58
N ALA A 107 13.44 -9.78 31.84
CA ALA A 107 12.21 -9.33 32.49
C ALA A 107 12.56 -8.16 33.40
N VAL A 108 11.84 -7.05 33.28
CA VAL A 108 12.23 -5.76 33.86
C VAL A 108 11.08 -5.15 34.65
N GLU A 109 11.42 -4.67 35.85
CA GLU A 109 10.55 -3.86 36.71
C GLU A 109 10.88 -2.38 36.51
N GLY A 110 9.87 -1.51 36.53
CA GLY A 110 10.05 -0.06 36.51
C GLY A 110 9.93 0.62 35.13
N MET A 111 9.98 -0.14 34.02
CA MET A 111 9.70 0.41 32.68
C MET A 111 8.23 0.83 32.55
N ARG A 112 7.98 1.99 31.94
CA ARG A 112 6.65 2.52 31.63
C ARG A 112 6.23 2.09 30.23
N ALA A 113 5.11 1.39 30.13
CA ALA A 113 4.48 1.13 28.83
C ALA A 113 3.76 2.40 28.34
N GLY A 114 4.02 2.80 27.10
CA GLY A 114 3.32 3.85 26.40
C GLY A 114 1.86 3.47 26.14
N THR A 115 1.03 4.49 26.03
CA THR A 115 -0.42 4.38 25.78
C THR A 115 -0.85 5.43 24.76
N ARG A 116 -2.14 5.49 24.42
CA ARG A 116 -2.70 6.56 23.59
C ARG A 116 -2.30 7.97 24.03
N ASP A 117 -2.17 8.22 25.34
CA ASP A 117 -1.98 9.57 25.87
C ASP A 117 -0.55 9.84 26.36
N GLU A 118 0.25 8.80 26.61
CA GLU A 118 1.57 8.93 27.24
C GLU A 118 2.64 8.12 26.52
N ILE A 119 3.83 8.71 26.38
CA ILE A 119 5.02 8.04 25.82
C ILE A 119 5.57 6.99 26.81
N GLY A 120 5.96 5.83 26.28
CA GLY A 120 6.63 4.77 27.02
C GLY A 120 8.13 5.02 27.22
N SER A 121 8.76 4.10 27.93
CA SER A 121 10.22 3.96 27.95
C SER A 121 10.70 3.59 26.55
N PHE A 122 11.86 4.12 26.16
CA PHE A 122 12.56 3.67 24.97
C PHE A 122 13.57 2.57 25.34
N TYR A 123 13.78 1.61 24.44
CA TYR A 123 14.70 0.50 24.69
C TYR A 123 15.46 0.04 23.45
N ALA A 124 16.65 -0.49 23.68
CA ALA A 124 17.48 -1.19 22.69
C ALA A 124 18.36 -2.22 23.40
N LEU A 125 18.89 -3.19 22.66
CA LEU A 125 19.94 -4.06 23.17
C LEU A 125 21.27 -3.32 23.00
N ALA A 126 21.98 -3.08 24.10
CA ALA A 126 23.28 -2.43 24.09
C ALA A 126 24.37 -3.46 24.42
N TRP A 127 25.52 -3.33 23.77
CA TRP A 127 26.67 -4.16 24.08
C TRP A 127 27.95 -3.39 23.78
N ARG A 128 29.07 -3.87 24.33
CA ARG A 128 30.36 -3.23 24.11
C ARG A 128 31.45 -4.23 23.74
N ASP A 129 32.40 -3.76 22.94
CA ASP A 129 33.66 -4.41 22.67
C ASP A 129 34.82 -3.39 22.74
N ASP A 130 35.99 -3.78 22.21
CA ASP A 130 37.17 -2.93 22.17
C ASP A 130 36.97 -1.66 21.32
N ASP A 131 36.00 -1.65 20.40
CA ASP A 131 35.68 -0.50 19.53
C ASP A 131 34.67 0.47 20.17
N GLY A 132 34.05 0.09 21.30
CA GLY A 132 33.15 0.93 22.08
C GLY A 132 31.75 0.33 22.26
N TRP A 133 30.77 1.21 22.50
CA TRP A 133 29.38 0.83 22.70
C TRP A 133 28.61 0.76 21.37
N HIS A 134 27.76 -0.26 21.25
CA HIS A 134 26.96 -0.56 20.06
C HIS A 134 25.51 -0.84 20.47
N ARG A 135 24.57 -0.61 19.55
CA ARG A 135 23.15 -0.92 19.71
C ARG A 135 22.64 -1.91 18.68
N ILE A 136 21.74 -2.77 19.10
CA ILE A 136 20.87 -3.59 18.26
C ILE A 136 19.44 -3.16 18.54
N LEU A 137 18.76 -2.66 17.50
CA LEU A 137 17.38 -2.19 17.57
C LEU A 137 16.40 -3.36 17.54
N ASP A 138 15.16 -3.13 17.96
CA ASP A 138 14.11 -4.17 17.94
C ASP A 138 13.38 -4.21 16.59
N PRO A 139 13.58 -5.26 15.77
CA PRO A 139 12.88 -5.39 14.49
C PRO A 139 11.37 -5.62 14.63
N LEU A 140 10.93 -6.06 15.82
CA LEU A 140 9.57 -6.47 16.12
C LEU A 140 8.82 -5.44 16.99
N ALA A 141 9.36 -4.21 17.07
CA ALA A 141 8.80 -3.10 17.83
C ALA A 141 7.31 -2.87 17.51
N ALA A 142 6.55 -2.52 18.54
CA ALA A 142 5.13 -2.19 18.41
C ALA A 142 4.89 -0.70 18.11
N SER A 143 5.82 0.16 18.54
CA SER A 143 5.76 1.61 18.35
C SER A 143 7.14 2.18 18.04
N LEU A 144 7.22 2.99 16.98
CA LEU A 144 8.43 3.61 16.46
C LEU A 144 8.16 5.09 16.16
N PRO A 145 7.88 5.93 17.18
CA PRO A 145 7.45 7.32 16.97
C PRO A 145 8.50 8.18 16.25
N PHE A 146 9.77 7.78 16.30
CA PHE A 146 10.91 8.44 15.63
C PHE A 146 11.55 7.55 14.55
N GLY A 147 10.79 6.62 13.98
CA GLY A 147 11.25 5.79 12.86
C GLY A 147 12.13 4.61 13.25
N VAL A 148 12.52 3.84 12.23
CA VAL A 148 13.15 2.51 12.33
C VAL A 148 14.60 2.50 12.84
N PHE A 149 15.26 3.67 12.87
CA PHE A 149 16.63 3.83 13.37
C PHE A 149 16.70 4.36 14.81
N ALA A 150 15.54 4.61 15.43
CA ALA A 150 15.45 5.00 16.83
C ALA A 150 15.28 3.78 17.74
N PRO A 151 15.68 3.86 19.03
CA PRO A 151 15.25 2.91 20.05
C PRO A 151 13.72 2.75 20.06
N ALA A 152 13.24 1.53 20.27
CA ALA A 152 11.82 1.23 20.21
C ALA A 152 11.09 1.75 21.46
N GLU A 153 9.84 2.19 21.31
CA GLU A 153 9.00 2.51 22.45
C GLU A 153 8.33 1.23 22.99
N TYR A 154 8.46 0.98 24.29
CA TYR A 154 7.67 -0.05 24.97
C TYR A 154 6.21 0.39 25.04
N TYR A 155 5.29 -0.35 24.41
CA TYR A 155 3.88 0.05 24.25
C TYR A 155 2.90 -0.96 24.85
N ASP A 156 1.82 -0.48 25.47
CA ASP A 156 0.75 -1.32 26.02
C ASP A 156 -0.25 -1.77 24.94
N ILE A 157 0.17 -2.76 24.15
CA ILE A 157 -0.66 -3.36 23.09
C ILE A 157 -1.94 -3.96 23.68
N VAL A 158 -1.89 -4.54 24.89
CA VAL A 158 -3.05 -5.17 25.54
C VAL A 158 -4.12 -4.11 25.85
N ALA A 159 -3.72 -2.96 26.40
CA ALA A 159 -4.64 -1.86 26.65
C ALA A 159 -5.21 -1.28 25.34
N MET A 160 -4.38 -1.07 24.32
CA MET A 160 -4.83 -0.61 22.99
C MET A 160 -5.88 -1.56 22.40
N GLN A 161 -5.63 -2.86 22.45
CA GLN A 161 -6.56 -3.90 21.99
C GLN A 161 -7.83 -3.98 22.83
N ALA A 162 -7.76 -3.74 24.14
CA ALA A 162 -8.93 -3.75 25.02
C ALA A 162 -9.86 -2.55 24.80
N GLN A 163 -9.34 -1.42 24.31
CA GLN A 163 -10.08 -0.18 24.10
C GLN A 163 -10.75 -0.06 22.73
N ARG A 164 -10.50 -1.02 21.82
CA ARG A 164 -11.01 -0.97 20.45
C ARG A 164 -12.54 -0.96 20.37
N GLY A 165 -13.09 -0.13 19.48
CA GLY A 165 -14.53 0.10 19.33
C GLY A 165 -15.30 -0.98 18.54
N ASP A 166 -14.60 -1.96 17.96
CA ASP A 166 -15.13 -2.95 17.02
C ASP A 166 -15.19 -4.38 17.55
N ARG A 167 -15.09 -4.58 18.87
CA ARG A 167 -15.19 -5.90 19.48
C ARG A 167 -16.43 -6.70 19.03
N ALA A 168 -17.57 -6.03 18.90
CA ALA A 168 -18.82 -6.64 18.44
C ALA A 168 -18.74 -7.18 17.00
N TYR A 169 -17.91 -6.59 16.14
CA TYR A 169 -17.66 -7.09 14.79
C TYR A 169 -16.97 -8.46 14.84
N PHE A 170 -15.87 -8.58 15.60
CA PHE A 170 -15.14 -9.85 15.74
C PHE A 170 -15.97 -10.94 16.42
N GLU A 171 -16.79 -10.57 17.42
CA GLU A 171 -17.75 -11.49 18.06
C GLU A 171 -18.83 -11.98 17.08
N SER A 172 -19.16 -11.18 16.06
CA SER A 172 -20.16 -11.53 15.04
C SER A 172 -19.63 -12.39 13.89
N LEU A 173 -18.31 -12.61 13.81
CA LEU A 173 -17.71 -13.45 12.78
C LEU A 173 -18.29 -14.88 12.84
N PRO A 174 -18.46 -15.56 11.68
CA PRO A 174 -19.04 -16.91 11.61
C PRO A 174 -18.32 -17.92 12.51
N GLU A 175 -19.01 -19.02 12.83
CA GLU A 175 -18.41 -20.13 13.61
C GLU A 175 -17.13 -20.68 12.94
N GLY A 176 -16.17 -21.11 13.76
CA GLY A 176 -14.84 -21.58 13.34
C GLY A 176 -13.75 -21.14 14.33
N ASP A 177 -12.70 -21.93 14.51
CA ASP A 177 -11.54 -21.55 15.33
C ASP A 177 -10.26 -22.22 14.78
N PRO A 178 -9.48 -21.53 13.92
CA PRO A 178 -9.73 -20.18 13.40
C PRO A 178 -10.86 -20.14 12.35
N VAL A 179 -11.58 -19.02 12.26
CA VAL A 179 -12.47 -18.74 11.10
C VAL A 179 -11.64 -18.23 9.91
N LYS A 180 -11.91 -18.68 8.68
CA LYS A 180 -11.29 -18.12 7.46
C LYS A 180 -12.20 -17.03 6.89
N LEU A 181 -11.66 -15.84 6.68
CA LEU A 181 -12.38 -14.72 6.09
C LEU A 181 -12.30 -14.78 4.57
N GLY A 182 -13.46 -14.62 3.91
CA GLY A 182 -13.53 -14.54 2.45
C GLY A 182 -13.37 -13.11 1.89
N PRO A 183 -13.38 -12.96 0.55
CA PRO A 183 -13.19 -11.68 -0.13
C PRO A 183 -14.33 -10.67 0.12
N PRO A 184 -14.07 -9.35 0.01
CA PRO A 184 -15.11 -8.33 -0.19
C PRO A 184 -15.72 -8.43 -1.61
N VAL A 185 -16.75 -7.63 -1.86
CA VAL A 185 -17.41 -7.51 -3.16
C VAL A 185 -16.81 -6.39 -4.01
N ASN A 186 -16.45 -5.26 -3.41
CA ASN A 186 -15.86 -4.08 -4.05
C ASN A 186 -14.75 -3.50 -3.17
N ILE A 187 -13.56 -3.25 -3.74
CA ILE A 187 -12.40 -2.70 -3.02
C ILE A 187 -12.15 -1.25 -3.41
N LEU A 188 -11.92 -0.40 -2.41
CA LEU A 188 -11.29 0.91 -2.59
C LEU A 188 -9.86 0.87 -2.09
N GLN A 189 -8.91 1.08 -3.00
CA GLN A 189 -7.50 1.26 -2.68
C GLN A 189 -7.23 2.74 -2.34
N ILE A 190 -6.52 2.99 -1.24
CA ILE A 190 -6.29 4.31 -0.67
C ILE A 190 -4.80 4.49 -0.34
N HIS A 191 -4.19 5.55 -0.88
CA HIS A 191 -2.93 6.07 -0.36
C HIS A 191 -3.20 7.02 0.81
N VAL A 192 -2.76 6.68 2.03
CA VAL A 192 -3.21 7.38 3.26
C VAL A 192 -2.86 8.87 3.24
N ALA A 193 -1.64 9.21 2.81
CA ALA A 193 -1.14 10.58 2.89
C ALA A 193 -1.78 11.54 1.88
N THR A 194 -2.39 11.01 0.81
CA THR A 194 -3.08 11.81 -0.22
C THR A 194 -4.61 11.72 -0.14
N ALA A 195 -5.17 10.83 0.69
CA ALA A 195 -6.60 10.55 0.74
C ALA A 195 -7.46 11.69 1.31
N THR A 196 -6.88 12.53 2.16
CA THR A 196 -7.58 13.61 2.88
C THR A 196 -6.67 14.81 3.03
N ALA A 197 -7.24 15.99 3.31
CA ALA A 197 -6.45 17.20 3.53
C ALA A 197 -5.42 17.07 4.67
N GLY A 198 -5.68 16.21 5.67
CA GLY A 198 -4.75 15.97 6.77
C GLY A 198 -3.64 14.97 6.45
N GLY A 199 -3.85 14.06 5.51
CA GLY A 199 -2.86 13.05 5.10
C GLY A 199 -2.47 12.04 6.20
N THR A 200 -3.37 11.78 7.16
CA THR A 200 -3.10 10.90 8.30
C THR A 200 -4.21 9.86 8.48
N LEU A 201 -3.91 8.81 9.25
CA LEU A 201 -4.92 7.83 9.67
C LEU A 201 -6.03 8.51 10.46
N ALA A 202 -5.74 9.38 11.43
CA ALA A 202 -6.76 10.15 12.15
C ALA A 202 -7.66 10.99 11.22
N SER A 203 -7.10 11.63 10.19
CA SER A 203 -7.88 12.41 9.23
C SER A 203 -8.80 11.51 8.38
N LEU A 204 -8.30 10.35 7.96
CA LEU A 204 -9.09 9.35 7.24
C LEU A 204 -10.20 8.75 8.12
N THR A 205 -9.92 8.48 9.40
CA THR A 205 -10.91 8.04 10.39
C THR A 205 -12.06 9.06 10.48
N ARG A 206 -11.75 10.34 10.68
CA ARG A 206 -12.77 11.41 10.72
C ARG A 206 -13.58 11.51 9.43
N ARG A 207 -12.96 11.28 8.26
CA ARG A 207 -13.67 11.20 6.98
C ARG A 207 -14.71 10.09 7.00
N TYR A 208 -14.35 8.88 7.43
CA TYR A 208 -15.30 7.77 7.52
C TYR A 208 -16.35 7.94 8.64
N GLU A 209 -16.03 8.56 9.77
CA GLU A 209 -17.00 8.89 10.82
C GLU A 209 -18.07 9.85 10.30
N HIS A 210 -17.66 10.90 9.58
CA HIS A 210 -18.57 11.84 8.94
C HIS A 210 -19.48 11.16 7.92
N LEU A 211 -18.92 10.30 7.08
CA LEU A 211 -19.67 9.49 6.11
C LEU A 211 -20.65 8.54 6.82
N ALA A 212 -20.21 7.87 7.88
CA ALA A 212 -21.05 7.00 8.68
C ALA A 212 -22.22 7.77 9.28
N GLU A 213 -22.00 8.96 9.85
CA GLU A 213 -23.09 9.76 10.40
C GLU A 213 -24.09 10.20 9.33
N ARG A 214 -23.60 10.63 8.16
CA ARG A 214 -24.43 10.97 7.01
C ARG A 214 -25.32 9.81 6.58
N VAL A 215 -24.76 8.59 6.50
CA VAL A 215 -25.50 7.37 6.15
C VAL A 215 -26.52 7.00 7.25
N ARG A 216 -26.14 7.06 8.54
CA ARG A 216 -27.05 6.80 9.67
C ARG A 216 -28.25 7.73 9.67
N MET A 217 -28.02 9.02 9.47
CA MET A 217 -29.05 10.05 9.43
C MET A 217 -29.83 10.07 8.09
N LYS A 218 -29.44 9.25 7.11
CA LYS A 218 -30.02 9.23 5.74
C LYS A 218 -29.98 10.60 5.07
N LEU A 219 -28.92 11.35 5.30
CA LEU A 219 -28.70 12.65 4.68
C LEU A 219 -28.30 12.46 3.20
N PRO A 220 -28.55 13.46 2.32
CA PRO A 220 -28.09 13.42 0.95
C PRO A 220 -26.58 13.23 0.88
N VAL A 221 -26.11 12.36 -0.02
CA VAL A 221 -24.68 12.12 -0.26
C VAL A 221 -24.18 13.00 -1.40
N GLU A 222 -23.08 13.70 -1.17
CA GLU A 222 -22.44 14.58 -2.14
C GLU A 222 -21.48 13.80 -3.07
N PRO A 223 -21.10 14.32 -4.25
CA PRO A 223 -20.14 13.65 -5.14
C PRO A 223 -18.86 13.18 -4.43
N ALA A 224 -18.29 14.02 -3.57
CA ALA A 224 -17.11 13.70 -2.77
C ALA A 224 -17.33 12.57 -1.77
N ASP A 225 -18.56 12.36 -1.30
CA ASP A 225 -18.88 11.24 -0.41
C ASP A 225 -18.93 9.93 -1.19
N ARG A 226 -19.45 9.96 -2.41
CA ARG A 226 -19.70 8.76 -3.23
C ARG A 226 -18.42 8.03 -3.61
N ILE A 227 -17.29 8.71 -3.76
CA ILE A 227 -16.00 8.06 -4.05
C ILE A 227 -15.46 7.23 -2.88
N PHE A 228 -16.04 7.34 -1.67
CA PHE A 228 -15.73 6.50 -0.50
C PHE A 228 -16.86 5.48 -0.17
N LEU A 229 -18.02 5.60 -0.82
CA LEU A 229 -19.22 4.80 -0.51
C LEU A 229 -19.45 3.68 -1.53
N GLY A 230 -20.12 2.62 -1.09
CA GLY A 230 -20.43 1.44 -1.92
C GLY A 230 -19.33 0.37 -1.95
N TYR A 231 -18.21 0.61 -1.27
CA TYR A 231 -17.16 -0.38 -1.04
C TYR A 231 -17.37 -1.11 0.28
N ASP A 232 -17.12 -2.42 0.30
CA ASP A 232 -17.08 -3.27 1.49
C ASP A 232 -15.66 -3.82 1.75
N GLY A 233 -14.68 -3.43 0.95
CA GLY A 233 -13.25 -3.55 1.25
C GLY A 233 -12.52 -2.23 1.09
N VAL A 234 -11.59 -1.94 1.99
CA VAL A 234 -10.67 -0.79 1.92
C VAL A 234 -9.25 -1.32 2.03
N GLN A 235 -8.44 -1.11 1.00
CA GLN A 235 -7.02 -1.45 0.99
C GLN A 235 -6.18 -0.20 1.22
N LEU A 236 -5.29 -0.22 2.21
CA LEU A 236 -4.42 0.90 2.55
C LEU A 236 -3.00 0.72 2.01
N LEU A 237 -2.39 1.81 1.57
CA LEU A 237 -0.95 1.91 1.31
C LEU A 237 -0.38 3.31 1.64
N PRO A 238 0.90 3.41 2.05
CA PRO A 238 1.53 2.46 2.96
C PRO A 238 0.90 2.50 4.36
N VAL A 239 1.10 1.43 5.12
CA VAL A 239 0.83 1.43 6.57
C VAL A 239 2.12 1.11 7.36
N GLU A 240 3.14 0.57 6.70
CA GLU A 240 4.41 0.16 7.29
C GLU A 240 5.44 1.28 7.31
N PRO A 241 6.32 1.32 8.34
CA PRO A 241 7.46 2.22 8.34
C PRO A 241 8.32 2.04 7.08
N THR A 242 8.62 3.16 6.42
CA THR A 242 9.45 3.20 5.21
C THR A 242 10.88 3.61 5.54
N THR A 243 11.72 3.68 4.51
CA THR A 243 13.05 4.32 4.60
C THR A 243 12.99 5.76 5.13
N VAL A 244 14.11 6.21 5.69
CA VAL A 244 14.32 7.59 6.14
C VAL A 244 15.19 8.33 5.11
N PHE A 245 15.50 9.61 5.37
CA PHE A 245 16.41 10.39 4.52
C PHE A 245 17.76 9.69 4.33
N GLU A 246 18.16 9.42 3.08
CA GLU A 246 19.46 8.80 2.76
C GLU A 246 20.63 9.64 3.28
N THR A 247 20.50 10.96 3.08
CA THR A 247 21.35 11.98 3.68
C THR A 247 20.45 13.09 4.22
N GLY A 248 20.48 13.34 5.52
CA GLY A 248 19.62 14.30 6.20
C GLY A 248 19.70 14.15 7.71
N PRO A 249 18.94 14.96 8.46
CA PRO A 249 18.83 14.75 9.91
C PRO A 249 18.16 13.40 10.17
N ASP A 250 18.73 12.63 11.09
CA ASP A 250 18.06 11.47 11.65
C ASP A 250 16.84 11.93 12.47
N PHE A 251 15.85 11.07 12.62
CA PHE A 251 14.69 11.37 13.47
C PHE A 251 15.02 11.24 14.96
N TRP A 252 16.13 10.59 15.28
CA TRP A 252 16.70 10.43 16.61
C TRP A 252 18.21 10.66 16.53
N GLU A 253 18.70 11.73 17.15
CA GLU A 253 20.12 12.06 17.19
C GLU A 253 20.57 12.24 18.64
N GLU A 254 21.65 11.56 19.04
CA GLU A 254 22.26 11.79 20.36
C GLU A 254 23.31 12.89 20.26
N ILE A 255 23.19 13.92 21.09
CA ILE A 255 24.13 15.05 21.07
C ILE A 255 25.46 14.58 21.67
N ALA A 256 26.55 14.75 20.91
CA ALA A 256 27.87 14.09 21.01
C ALA A 256 28.71 14.31 22.29
N ASP A 257 28.11 14.68 23.42
CA ASP A 257 28.78 14.95 24.70
C ASP A 257 28.42 13.94 25.82
N ALA A 258 27.63 12.89 25.55
CA ALA A 258 27.32 11.86 26.55
C ALA A 258 28.33 10.69 26.47
N ASP A 259 29.08 10.46 27.55
CA ASP A 259 29.79 9.20 27.73
C ASP A 259 28.71 8.09 27.74
N PRO A 260 28.85 6.99 26.98
CA PRO A 260 27.86 5.93 27.02
C PRO A 260 27.62 5.34 28.43
N ASP A 261 28.62 5.45 29.30
CA ASP A 261 28.54 5.08 30.73
C ASP A 261 27.81 6.13 31.60
N ASP A 262 27.45 7.30 31.05
CA ASP A 262 26.65 8.30 31.75
C ASP A 262 25.23 7.79 32.02
N ASP A 263 24.68 8.19 33.17
CA ASP A 263 23.31 7.90 33.59
C ASP A 263 22.23 8.68 32.82
N SER A 264 22.63 9.46 31.82
CA SER A 264 21.74 10.29 31.03
C SER A 264 22.32 10.66 29.67
N VAL A 265 21.43 10.88 28.71
CA VAL A 265 21.75 11.29 27.34
C VAL A 265 20.85 12.46 26.94
N THR A 266 21.41 13.41 26.18
CA THR A 266 20.59 14.45 25.55
C THR A 266 20.36 14.05 24.10
N VAL A 267 19.10 14.04 23.69
CA VAL A 267 18.69 13.66 22.34
C VAL A 267 17.98 14.80 21.65
N GLU A 268 18.22 14.92 20.36
CA GLU A 268 17.45 15.73 19.43
C GLU A 268 16.50 14.82 18.65
N LEU A 269 15.21 15.14 18.72
CA LEU A 269 14.14 14.36 18.13
C LEU A 269 13.46 15.16 17.04
N HIS A 270 13.27 14.55 15.88
CA HIS A 270 12.51 15.12 14.77
C HIS A 270 11.30 14.28 14.46
N ARG A 271 10.18 14.94 14.19
CA ARG A 271 8.96 14.25 13.76
C ARG A 271 9.16 13.64 12.37
N PRO A 272 8.91 12.33 12.20
CA PRO A 272 8.96 11.69 10.89
C PRO A 272 8.05 12.39 9.86
N ASN A 273 8.61 12.72 8.71
CA ASN A 273 7.93 13.46 7.64
C ASN A 273 8.34 13.00 6.23
N THR A 274 8.82 11.77 6.11
CA THR A 274 9.07 11.17 4.80
C THR A 274 7.76 10.89 4.07
N THR A 275 7.74 11.13 2.77
CA THR A 275 6.64 10.79 1.88
C THR A 275 7.11 9.71 0.93
N ASN A 276 6.39 8.60 0.89
CA ASN A 276 6.73 7.44 0.08
C ASN A 276 5.43 6.78 -0.45
N TRP A 277 5.57 6.10 -1.58
CA TRP A 277 4.62 5.13 -2.09
C TRP A 277 4.33 3.96 -1.16
N GLY A 278 5.34 3.50 -0.42
CA GLY A 278 5.23 2.39 0.53
C GLY A 278 6.13 1.20 0.27
N TYR A 279 6.88 1.21 -0.84
CA TYR A 279 7.63 0.05 -1.33
C TYR A 279 9.10 0.04 -0.88
N ASP A 280 9.64 1.20 -0.50
CA ASP A 280 10.99 1.27 0.08
C ASP A 280 10.91 1.05 1.58
N ILE A 281 10.98 -0.23 1.96
CA ILE A 281 10.88 -0.70 3.33
C ILE A 281 12.22 -1.28 3.79
N VAL A 282 12.51 -1.17 5.08
CA VAL A 282 13.75 -1.69 5.69
C VAL A 282 13.56 -3.05 6.39
N ILE A 283 12.35 -3.61 6.32
CA ILE A 283 11.86 -4.78 7.09
C ILE A 283 11.78 -4.57 8.61
N ALA A 284 12.77 -3.93 9.21
CA ALA A 284 12.74 -3.57 10.64
C ALA A 284 11.50 -2.73 10.97
N GLY A 285 10.75 -3.15 11.99
CA GLY A 285 9.61 -2.39 12.49
C GLY A 285 8.32 -2.57 11.69
N MET A 286 8.22 -3.50 10.74
CA MET A 286 6.99 -3.69 9.95
C MET A 286 5.77 -4.13 10.77
N GLY A 287 5.97 -4.61 12.00
CA GLY A 287 4.90 -4.81 12.97
C GLY A 287 4.28 -3.51 13.52
N ALA A 288 5.00 -2.38 13.47
CA ALA A 288 4.55 -1.07 13.90
C ALA A 288 3.80 -0.32 12.78
N VAL A 289 3.18 0.81 13.12
CA VAL A 289 2.53 1.72 12.16
C VAL A 289 3.52 2.77 11.70
N ASN A 290 3.48 3.14 10.42
CA ASN A 290 4.31 4.20 9.87
C ASN A 290 4.10 5.52 10.64
N PRO A 291 5.12 6.06 11.32
CA PRO A 291 4.95 7.26 12.14
C PRO A 291 4.64 8.52 11.31
N ALA A 292 5.00 8.56 10.02
CA ALA A 292 4.77 9.72 9.16
C ALA A 292 3.28 9.96 8.82
N ILE A 293 2.44 8.93 8.93
CA ILE A 293 0.98 9.01 8.65
C ILE A 293 0.13 9.10 9.93
N LEU A 294 0.76 9.24 11.10
CA LEU A 294 0.08 9.37 12.39
C LEU A 294 -0.03 10.84 12.78
N GLU A 295 -1.23 11.36 13.02
CA GLU A 295 -1.43 12.75 13.43
C GLU A 295 -0.83 13.02 14.81
N THR A 296 -1.16 12.16 15.77
CA THR A 296 -0.74 12.19 17.17
C THR A 296 0.57 11.46 17.43
N GLY A 297 1.07 10.70 16.45
CA GLY A 297 2.24 9.83 16.60
C GLY A 297 1.95 8.51 17.34
N ARG A 298 0.68 8.14 17.55
CA ARG A 298 0.29 6.93 18.30
C ARG A 298 -0.28 5.84 17.39
N PRO A 299 0.14 4.57 17.55
CA PRO A 299 -0.34 3.45 16.72
C PRO A 299 -1.85 3.18 16.86
N ASP A 300 -2.46 3.65 17.94
CA ASP A 300 -3.90 3.66 18.19
C ASP A 300 -4.76 4.16 17.01
N GLU A 301 -4.25 5.12 16.22
CA GLU A 301 -5.01 5.67 15.08
C GLU A 301 -5.38 4.61 14.03
N LEU A 302 -4.57 3.55 13.89
CA LEU A 302 -4.89 2.44 12.99
C LEU A 302 -6.02 1.57 13.52
N VAL A 303 -6.09 1.38 14.84
CA VAL A 303 -7.20 0.68 15.51
C VAL A 303 -8.48 1.51 15.40
N ASP A 304 -8.39 2.84 15.52
CA ASP A 304 -9.53 3.74 15.35
C ASP A 304 -10.10 3.66 13.93
N LEU A 305 -9.24 3.68 12.91
CA LEU A 305 -9.66 3.52 11.53
C LEU A 305 -10.33 2.16 11.31
N ALA A 306 -9.71 1.08 11.77
CA ALA A 306 -10.29 -0.26 11.71
C ALA A 306 -11.67 -0.29 12.36
N ALA A 307 -11.81 0.33 13.53
CA ALA A 307 -13.07 0.33 14.26
C ALA A 307 -14.20 1.07 13.53
N VAL A 308 -13.90 2.22 12.93
CA VAL A 308 -14.87 2.98 12.13
C VAL A 308 -15.28 2.24 10.86
N LEU A 309 -14.36 1.49 10.22
CA LEU A 309 -14.66 0.66 9.06
C LEU A 309 -15.53 -0.56 9.41
N HIS A 310 -15.17 -1.30 10.48
CA HIS A 310 -15.90 -2.48 10.92
C HIS A 310 -17.30 -2.16 11.47
N THR A 311 -17.49 -0.97 12.03
CA THR A 311 -18.78 -0.52 12.57
C THR A 311 -19.56 0.39 11.61
N PHE A 312 -19.13 0.46 10.34
CA PHE A 312 -19.74 1.32 9.35
C PHE A 312 -21.23 0.97 9.13
N PRO A 313 -22.14 1.96 9.09
CA PRO A 313 -23.57 1.72 8.91
C PRO A 313 -23.89 1.16 7.51
N GLY A 314 -24.81 0.19 7.48
CA GLY A 314 -25.16 -0.53 6.25
C GLY A 314 -24.36 -1.82 6.05
N GLY A 315 -23.27 -2.00 6.78
CA GLY A 315 -22.47 -3.22 6.81
C GLY A 315 -20.99 -2.92 7.09
N PRO A 316 -20.26 -3.87 7.68
CA PRO A 316 -18.83 -3.71 7.94
C PRO A 316 -18.07 -3.55 6.62
N LYS A 317 -17.03 -2.71 6.65
CA LYS A 317 -16.02 -2.60 5.58
C LYS A 317 -14.79 -3.38 6.03
N LYS A 318 -14.36 -4.35 5.21
CA LYS A 318 -13.15 -5.13 5.44
C LYS A 318 -11.91 -4.26 5.30
N LEU A 319 -10.99 -4.33 6.25
CA LEU A 319 -9.70 -3.66 6.18
C LEU A 319 -8.64 -4.57 5.57
N VAL A 320 -8.00 -4.14 4.48
CA VAL A 320 -6.94 -4.89 3.80
C VAL A 320 -5.62 -4.14 3.95
N PHE A 321 -4.61 -4.82 4.52
CA PHE A 321 -3.25 -4.27 4.56
C PHE A 321 -2.44 -4.76 3.39
N ASP A 322 -1.59 -3.86 2.92
CA ASP A 322 -0.45 -4.25 2.12
C ASP A 322 0.67 -4.83 2.99
N VAL A 323 1.46 -5.74 2.42
CA VAL A 323 2.65 -6.32 3.05
C VAL A 323 3.74 -6.46 2.00
N VAL A 324 4.82 -5.68 2.16
CA VAL A 324 5.97 -5.65 1.24
C VAL A 324 7.15 -6.39 1.85
N PHE A 325 7.22 -7.72 1.67
CA PHE A 325 8.28 -8.56 2.28
C PHE A 325 9.22 -9.21 1.24
N GLY A 326 9.12 -8.85 -0.05
CA GLY A 326 9.94 -9.44 -1.13
C GLY A 326 11.41 -9.01 -1.11
N HIS A 327 11.71 -7.84 -0.54
CA HIS A 327 13.03 -7.23 -0.46
C HIS A 327 13.18 -6.36 0.78
N SER A 328 14.37 -5.83 1.00
CA SER A 328 14.62 -4.68 1.89
C SER A 328 15.43 -3.65 1.13
N ASP A 329 15.15 -2.36 1.32
CA ASP A 329 16.06 -1.30 0.92
C ASP A 329 17.43 -1.46 1.61
N ASN A 330 18.49 -0.90 1.01
CA ASN A 330 19.85 -0.95 1.55
C ASN A 330 19.99 -0.31 2.94
N GLN A 331 19.12 0.62 3.31
CA GLN A 331 19.07 1.16 4.67
C GLN A 331 18.78 0.06 5.72
N GLY A 332 18.15 -1.06 5.33
CA GLY A 332 17.96 -2.22 6.21
C GLY A 332 19.26 -2.80 6.76
N LEU A 333 20.40 -2.66 6.05
CA LEU A 333 21.73 -3.06 6.53
C LEU A 333 22.20 -2.27 7.76
N LYS A 334 21.58 -1.12 8.04
CA LYS A 334 21.84 -0.31 9.23
C LYS A 334 20.94 -0.69 10.42
N ALA A 335 19.83 -1.41 10.18
CA ALA A 335 18.84 -1.75 11.21
C ALA A 335 18.80 -3.25 11.55
N LEU A 336 19.20 -4.13 10.64
CA LEU A 336 19.15 -5.58 10.79
C LEU A 336 20.53 -6.20 10.64
N ASN A 337 20.77 -7.29 11.37
CA ASN A 337 22.01 -8.05 11.22
C ASN A 337 22.06 -8.79 9.87
N HIS A 338 23.28 -9.15 9.44
CA HIS A 338 23.51 -9.72 8.12
C HIS A 338 22.80 -11.06 7.85
N HIS A 339 22.35 -11.78 8.88
CA HIS A 339 21.65 -13.07 8.70
C HIS A 339 20.25 -12.91 8.08
N TYR A 340 19.65 -11.72 8.16
CA TYR A 340 18.39 -11.40 7.49
C TYR A 340 18.50 -11.35 5.96
N PHE A 341 19.70 -11.24 5.40
CA PHE A 341 19.91 -10.96 3.98
C PHE A 341 20.57 -12.11 3.24
N ALA A 342 20.14 -12.33 2.00
CA ALA A 342 20.72 -13.30 1.05
C ALA A 342 21.64 -12.65 0.01
N GLY A 343 21.84 -11.33 0.08
CA GLY A 343 22.67 -10.54 -0.83
C GLY A 343 21.88 -9.46 -1.58
N PRO A 344 22.55 -8.63 -2.39
CA PRO A 344 21.94 -7.50 -3.08
C PRO A 344 20.97 -7.89 -4.20
N ASN A 345 19.98 -7.05 -4.46
CA ASN A 345 19.04 -7.14 -5.59
C ASN A 345 18.74 -5.75 -6.18
N MET A 346 17.79 -5.66 -7.12
CA MET A 346 17.45 -4.40 -7.80
C MET A 346 16.75 -3.35 -6.90
N TYR A 347 16.18 -3.77 -5.77
CA TYR A 347 15.47 -2.94 -4.81
C TYR A 347 16.24 -2.74 -3.49
N GLY A 348 17.49 -3.21 -3.42
CA GLY A 348 18.32 -3.22 -2.21
C GLY A 348 18.88 -4.61 -1.92
N GLN A 349 18.25 -5.35 -1.02
CA GLN A 349 18.67 -6.66 -0.52
C GLN A 349 17.57 -7.71 -0.67
N ASN A 350 17.94 -8.92 -1.11
CA ASN A 350 17.12 -10.11 -0.95
C ASN A 350 17.09 -10.53 0.51
N LEU A 351 15.92 -10.97 1.00
CA LEU A 351 15.82 -11.54 2.34
C LEU A 351 16.17 -13.02 2.35
N ASN A 352 16.69 -13.48 3.48
CA ASN A 352 17.11 -14.86 3.68
C ASN A 352 15.96 -15.73 4.22
N TYR A 353 14.95 -15.98 3.39
CA TYR A 353 13.79 -16.83 3.74
C TYR A 353 14.17 -18.26 4.12
N ARG A 354 15.36 -18.72 3.70
CA ARG A 354 15.88 -20.06 3.99
C ARG A 354 16.41 -20.19 5.42
N ASN A 355 16.72 -19.07 6.09
CA ASN A 355 17.01 -19.08 7.51
C ASN A 355 15.69 -19.23 8.29
N GLY A 356 15.54 -20.36 8.99
CA GLY A 356 14.32 -20.68 9.73
C GLY A 356 13.96 -19.64 10.80
N ILE A 357 14.93 -19.00 11.46
CA ILE A 357 14.62 -17.96 12.44
C ILE A 357 14.16 -16.67 11.77
N VAL A 358 14.82 -16.25 10.69
CA VAL A 358 14.40 -15.08 9.88
C VAL A 358 12.97 -15.27 9.37
N ARG A 359 12.68 -16.42 8.76
CA ARG A 359 11.34 -16.76 8.25
C ARG A 359 10.29 -16.70 9.36
N ALA A 360 10.59 -17.23 10.55
CA ALA A 360 9.67 -17.16 11.69
C ALA A 360 9.46 -15.72 12.21
N VAL A 361 10.52 -14.91 12.26
CA VAL A 361 10.44 -13.50 12.66
C VAL A 361 9.59 -12.69 11.68
N LEU A 362 9.75 -12.89 10.37
CA LEU A 362 8.93 -12.21 9.36
C LEU A 362 7.44 -12.59 9.53
N LEU A 363 7.12 -13.88 9.69
CA LEU A 363 5.73 -14.31 9.93
C LEU A 363 5.15 -13.69 11.22
N GLU A 364 5.97 -13.53 12.25
CA GLU A 364 5.56 -12.86 13.49
C GLU A 364 5.36 -11.35 13.30
N MET A 365 6.20 -10.66 12.49
CA MET A 365 5.98 -9.25 12.12
C MET A 365 4.64 -9.09 11.40
N GLN A 366 4.37 -9.93 10.41
CA GLN A 366 3.09 -9.94 9.68
C GLN A 366 1.92 -10.17 10.64
N ARG A 367 2.04 -11.12 11.57
CA ARG A 367 1.01 -11.39 12.59
C ARG A 367 0.73 -10.17 13.45
N ARG A 368 1.77 -9.48 13.95
CA ARG A 368 1.61 -8.27 14.77
C ARG A 368 0.88 -7.18 14.00
N LYS A 369 1.27 -6.97 12.74
CA LYS A 369 0.65 -5.98 11.87
C LYS A 369 -0.83 -6.30 11.61
N ALA A 370 -1.13 -7.53 11.21
CA ALA A 370 -2.51 -7.95 10.93
C ALA A 370 -3.41 -7.91 12.18
N ASN A 371 -2.85 -8.12 13.38
CA ASN A 371 -3.57 -7.99 14.66
C ASN A 371 -4.06 -6.57 14.99
N PHE A 372 -3.72 -5.53 14.21
CA PHE A 372 -4.43 -4.25 14.30
C PHE A 372 -5.90 -4.35 13.88
N GLY A 373 -6.29 -5.44 13.21
CA GLY A 373 -7.67 -5.73 12.81
C GLY A 373 -7.84 -5.91 11.31
N ALA A 374 -6.83 -6.40 10.60
CA ALA A 374 -6.95 -6.66 9.16
C ALA A 374 -7.89 -7.82 8.89
N ASP A 375 -8.78 -7.67 7.93
CA ASP A 375 -9.62 -8.74 7.38
C ASP A 375 -9.01 -9.40 6.15
N GLY A 376 -8.07 -8.71 5.49
CA GLY A 376 -7.33 -9.22 4.35
C GLY A 376 -5.89 -8.70 4.30
N ILE A 377 -5.06 -9.40 3.55
CA ILE A 377 -3.66 -9.06 3.29
C ILE A 377 -3.41 -9.12 1.78
N ARG A 378 -2.84 -8.06 1.21
CA ARG A 378 -2.17 -8.11 -0.09
C ARG A 378 -0.69 -8.34 0.16
N VAL A 379 -0.13 -9.41 -0.41
CA VAL A 379 1.32 -9.60 -0.49
C VAL A 379 1.78 -8.93 -1.77
N ASP A 380 2.49 -7.83 -1.60
CA ASP A 380 3.06 -7.05 -2.67
C ASP A 380 4.28 -7.74 -3.28
N GLY A 381 4.48 -7.59 -4.60
CA GLY A 381 5.63 -8.17 -5.29
C GLY A 381 5.82 -9.66 -5.01
N ALA A 382 4.75 -10.45 -4.96
CA ALA A 382 4.80 -11.87 -4.58
C ALA A 382 5.69 -12.73 -5.49
N GLN A 383 5.98 -12.26 -6.71
CA GLN A 383 6.98 -12.87 -7.59
C GLN A 383 8.43 -12.75 -7.07
N ASP A 384 8.73 -11.78 -6.21
CA ASP A 384 10.09 -11.47 -5.75
C ASP A 384 10.56 -12.39 -4.60
N PHE A 385 9.65 -13.18 -4.03
CA PHE A 385 9.93 -14.18 -3.00
C PHE A 385 10.67 -15.38 -3.59
N THR A 386 11.96 -15.19 -3.82
CA THR A 386 12.81 -16.16 -4.50
C THR A 386 14.06 -16.50 -3.71
N TYR A 387 14.65 -17.66 -4.02
CA TYR A 387 15.97 -18.03 -3.53
C TYR A 387 16.76 -18.78 -4.61
N TRP A 388 18.08 -18.77 -4.48
CA TRP A 388 18.96 -19.56 -5.32
C TRP A 388 19.02 -21.02 -4.84
N ASP A 389 18.58 -21.96 -5.66
CA ASP A 389 18.75 -23.39 -5.42
C ASP A 389 20.06 -23.88 -6.04
N SER A 390 21.02 -24.24 -5.19
CA SER A 390 22.34 -24.73 -5.61
C SER A 390 22.30 -26.09 -6.31
N ASN A 391 21.25 -26.90 -6.12
CA ASN A 391 21.17 -28.22 -6.74
C ASN A 391 20.73 -28.14 -8.20
N THR A 392 19.86 -27.17 -8.50
CA THR A 392 19.31 -26.93 -9.84
C THR A 392 20.02 -25.78 -10.56
N GLU A 393 20.84 -25.01 -9.85
CA GLU A 393 21.49 -23.77 -10.34
C GLU A 393 20.48 -22.78 -10.91
N GLN A 394 19.34 -22.64 -10.22
CA GLN A 394 18.23 -21.79 -10.63
C GLN A 394 17.72 -20.93 -9.49
N VAL A 395 17.20 -19.75 -9.85
CA VAL A 395 16.35 -18.97 -8.96
C VAL A 395 14.96 -19.60 -8.97
N VAL A 396 14.45 -19.94 -7.80
CA VAL A 396 13.14 -20.57 -7.62
C VAL A 396 12.26 -19.71 -6.71
N HIS A 397 10.95 -19.74 -6.93
CA HIS A 397 9.98 -19.05 -6.08
C HIS A 397 9.68 -19.88 -4.83
N ASP A 398 9.65 -19.26 -3.65
CA ASP A 398 9.32 -19.91 -2.36
C ASP A 398 7.80 -19.90 -2.13
N ASP A 399 7.06 -20.65 -2.95
CA ASP A 399 5.60 -20.73 -2.83
C ASP A 399 5.16 -21.35 -1.49
N GLU A 400 6.01 -22.17 -0.85
CA GLU A 400 5.79 -22.66 0.52
C GLU A 400 5.81 -21.52 1.54
N TYR A 401 6.63 -20.49 1.33
CA TYR A 401 6.64 -19.31 2.19
C TYR A 401 5.41 -18.43 1.97
N LEU A 402 5.02 -18.19 0.71
CA LEU A 402 3.76 -17.51 0.40
C LEU A 402 2.57 -18.21 1.06
N GLN A 403 2.57 -19.54 1.08
CA GLN A 403 1.57 -20.33 1.80
C GLN A 403 1.70 -20.21 3.33
N SER A 404 2.92 -20.11 3.86
CA SER A 404 3.12 -19.87 5.30
C SER A 404 2.54 -18.52 5.72
N MET A 405 2.63 -17.50 4.85
CA MET A 405 2.04 -16.18 5.09
C MET A 405 0.51 -16.24 5.16
N SER A 406 -0.15 -17.01 4.29
CA SER A 406 -1.61 -17.20 4.30
C SER A 406 -2.12 -18.06 5.47
N ASP A 407 -1.24 -18.89 6.06
CA ASP A 407 -1.55 -19.74 7.21
C ASP A 407 -1.46 -19.04 8.57
N VAL A 408 -0.93 -17.81 8.62
CA VAL A 408 -0.76 -17.06 9.89
C VAL A 408 -2.13 -16.75 10.52
N VAL A 409 -2.37 -17.35 11.69
CA VAL A 409 -3.57 -17.10 12.49
C VAL A 409 -3.43 -15.79 13.26
N GLN A 410 -4.44 -14.93 13.11
CA GLN A 410 -4.59 -13.69 13.86
C GLN A 410 -5.48 -13.91 15.08
N GLU A 411 -5.32 -13.05 16.08
CA GLU A 411 -6.17 -13.02 17.26
C GLU A 411 -6.47 -11.57 17.64
N VAL A 412 -7.75 -11.20 17.52
CA VAL A 412 -8.24 -9.85 17.81
C VAL A 412 -9.52 -9.94 18.61
N ALA A 413 -9.62 -9.15 19.68
CA ALA A 413 -10.77 -9.15 20.59
C ALA A 413 -11.17 -10.56 21.10
N GLY A 414 -10.18 -11.45 21.28
CA GLY A 414 -10.39 -12.85 21.70
C GLY A 414 -10.91 -13.79 20.61
N ARG A 415 -11.00 -13.33 19.35
CA ARG A 415 -11.41 -14.12 18.19
C ARG A 415 -10.19 -14.50 17.35
N ARG A 416 -10.04 -15.79 17.06
CA ARG A 416 -9.01 -16.31 16.16
C ARG A 416 -9.53 -16.46 14.74
N TYR A 417 -8.76 -15.97 13.77
CA TYR A 417 -9.14 -16.01 12.36
C TYR A 417 -7.92 -16.03 11.41
N ARG A 418 -8.15 -16.42 10.15
CA ARG A 418 -7.20 -16.25 9.04
C ARG A 418 -7.77 -15.18 8.08
N PRO A 419 -7.03 -14.09 7.79
CA PRO A 419 -7.43 -13.09 6.81
C PRO A 419 -7.62 -13.69 5.41
N TRP A 420 -8.33 -12.96 4.57
CA TRP A 420 -8.34 -13.18 3.12
C TRP A 420 -7.00 -12.77 2.49
N PHE A 421 -6.52 -13.44 1.45
CA PHE A 421 -5.20 -13.18 0.85
C PHE A 421 -5.28 -12.86 -0.64
N VAL A 422 -4.53 -11.83 -1.02
CA VAL A 422 -4.28 -11.43 -2.41
C VAL A 422 -2.77 -11.44 -2.65
N PHE A 423 -2.31 -12.03 -3.75
CA PHE A 423 -0.91 -11.98 -4.17
C PHE A 423 -0.78 -11.12 -5.42
N GLU A 424 0.06 -10.09 -5.33
CA GLU A 424 0.50 -9.36 -6.51
C GLU A 424 1.60 -10.16 -7.21
N ASP A 425 1.21 -11.03 -8.13
CA ASP A 425 2.14 -11.89 -8.87
C ASP A 425 1.78 -11.94 -10.35
N GLY A 426 2.74 -11.56 -11.19
CA GLY A 426 2.68 -11.62 -12.65
C GLY A 426 3.80 -12.47 -13.25
N ARG A 427 4.29 -13.48 -12.52
CA ARG A 427 5.40 -14.32 -13.01
C ARG A 427 5.06 -14.89 -14.40
N PRO A 428 6.04 -14.97 -15.33
CA PRO A 428 7.48 -14.84 -15.11
C PRO A 428 8.04 -13.41 -15.26
N TRP A 429 7.26 -12.35 -14.98
CA TRP A 429 7.80 -10.99 -14.82
C TRP A 429 9.11 -10.99 -13.99
N PRO A 430 10.17 -10.26 -14.40
CA PRO A 430 10.21 -9.27 -15.49
C PRO A 430 10.77 -9.79 -16.83
N GLN A 431 10.64 -11.09 -17.16
CA GLN A 431 11.04 -11.59 -18.49
C GLN A 431 10.41 -10.76 -19.62
N GLU A 432 11.13 -10.52 -20.72
CA GLU A 432 10.69 -9.60 -21.78
C GLU A 432 9.29 -9.92 -22.36
N ASP A 433 8.95 -11.20 -22.46
CA ASP A 433 7.68 -11.69 -23.02
C ASP A 433 6.62 -12.05 -21.95
N TRP A 434 6.81 -11.63 -20.69
CA TRP A 434 5.90 -11.93 -19.58
C TRP A 434 4.43 -11.56 -19.88
N GLU A 435 4.18 -10.48 -20.64
CA GLU A 435 2.82 -10.07 -21.03
C GLU A 435 2.10 -11.12 -21.86
N LEU A 436 2.84 -12.02 -22.52
CA LEU A 436 2.34 -13.17 -23.26
C LEU A 436 2.35 -14.45 -22.40
N SER A 437 3.43 -14.67 -21.64
CA SER A 437 3.67 -15.93 -20.94
C SER A 437 3.03 -16.05 -19.56
N SER A 438 2.70 -14.92 -18.90
CA SER A 438 2.06 -14.96 -17.58
C SER A 438 0.63 -15.49 -17.65
N THR A 439 0.30 -16.38 -16.71
CA THR A 439 -1.05 -16.90 -16.50
C THR A 439 -1.81 -16.13 -15.42
N TYR A 440 -1.14 -15.29 -14.64
CA TYR A 440 -1.67 -14.60 -13.46
C TYR A 440 -2.35 -15.53 -12.43
N ARG A 441 -1.97 -16.81 -12.43
CA ARG A 441 -2.56 -17.87 -11.60
C ARG A 441 -1.54 -18.76 -10.89
N ALA A 442 -0.25 -18.49 -11.07
CA ALA A 442 0.80 -19.36 -10.55
C ALA A 442 0.70 -19.57 -9.03
N VAL A 443 0.40 -18.52 -8.27
CA VAL A 443 0.23 -18.62 -6.81
C VAL A 443 -1.11 -19.25 -6.46
N ILE A 444 -2.20 -18.84 -7.13
CA ILE A 444 -3.55 -19.45 -6.94
C ILE A 444 -3.48 -20.96 -7.10
N ASP A 445 -2.79 -21.44 -8.14
CA ASP A 445 -2.72 -22.86 -8.49
C ASP A 445 -1.78 -23.65 -7.54
N ALA A 446 -0.86 -22.97 -6.86
CA ALA A 446 0.10 -23.57 -5.92
C ALA A 446 -0.41 -23.57 -4.46
N GLN A 447 -1.35 -22.68 -4.11
CA GLN A 447 -1.86 -22.52 -2.75
C GLN A 447 -2.84 -23.64 -2.38
N ARG A 448 -2.94 -23.91 -1.07
CA ARG A 448 -3.86 -24.89 -0.46
C ARG A 448 -5.22 -24.30 -0.11
N ASP A 449 -5.29 -22.98 0.06
CA ASP A 449 -6.52 -22.26 0.38
C ASP A 449 -7.30 -21.99 -0.93
N ASP A 450 -8.56 -22.43 -0.99
CA ASP A 450 -9.42 -22.28 -2.18
C ASP A 450 -9.86 -20.82 -2.45
N ASP A 451 -9.57 -19.89 -1.55
CA ASP A 451 -10.04 -18.50 -1.58
C ASP A 451 -8.90 -17.46 -1.66
N VAL A 452 -7.74 -17.87 -2.15
CA VAL A 452 -6.62 -16.97 -2.49
C VAL A 452 -6.85 -16.29 -3.82
N PHE A 453 -6.50 -15.00 -3.89
CA PHE A 453 -6.64 -14.19 -5.09
C PHE A 453 -5.28 -13.72 -5.63
N GLN A 454 -5.24 -13.38 -6.92
CA GLN A 454 -4.11 -12.68 -7.54
C GLN A 454 -4.57 -11.41 -8.25
N TRP A 455 -3.64 -10.50 -8.54
CA TRP A 455 -3.91 -9.43 -9.49
C TRP A 455 -4.15 -9.98 -10.90
N GLY A 456 -5.29 -9.60 -11.50
CA GLY A 456 -5.64 -10.04 -12.85
C GLY A 456 -4.92 -9.28 -13.97
N PRO A 457 -5.04 -9.70 -15.24
CA PRO A 457 -4.27 -9.16 -16.36
C PRO A 457 -4.45 -7.66 -16.66
N LEU A 458 -5.60 -7.07 -16.30
CA LEU A 458 -5.84 -5.62 -16.45
C LEU A 458 -5.44 -4.81 -15.22
N THR A 459 -5.22 -5.49 -14.08
CA THR A 459 -4.85 -4.89 -12.80
C THR A 459 -3.34 -4.92 -12.63
N PHE A 460 -2.71 -6.05 -12.93
CA PHE A 460 -1.26 -6.20 -12.88
C PHE A 460 -0.60 -5.43 -14.01
N ALA A 461 0.32 -4.54 -13.63
CA ALA A 461 1.29 -3.78 -14.41
C ALA A 461 0.85 -3.21 -15.79
N HIS A 462 1.33 -2.00 -16.05
CA HIS A 462 1.47 -1.40 -17.38
C HIS A 462 0.24 -1.24 -18.30
N ASN A 463 -0.98 -1.35 -17.78
CA ASN A 463 -2.18 -1.11 -18.58
C ASN A 463 -2.40 0.40 -18.86
N THR A 464 -2.60 0.72 -20.14
CA THR A 464 -2.64 2.10 -20.69
C THR A 464 -3.90 2.30 -21.56
N PRO A 465 -5.09 2.39 -20.94
CA PRO A 465 -6.38 2.37 -21.64
C PRO A 465 -6.66 3.59 -22.53
N PHE A 466 -5.77 4.59 -22.53
CA PHE A 466 -5.86 5.78 -23.38
C PHE A 466 -5.15 5.62 -24.72
N LEU A 467 -4.46 4.51 -25.01
CA LEU A 467 -3.87 4.27 -26.33
C LEU A 467 -4.91 3.69 -27.28
N TYR A 468 -4.94 4.18 -28.53
CA TYR A 468 -5.76 3.55 -29.57
C TYR A 468 -5.39 2.07 -29.73
N THR A 469 -6.41 1.24 -29.98
CA THR A 469 -6.38 -0.22 -30.11
C THR A 469 -6.08 -0.99 -28.83
N PHE A 470 -5.95 -0.33 -27.67
CA PHE A 470 -5.70 -0.98 -26.39
C PHE A 470 -6.73 -2.08 -26.12
N TRP A 471 -8.03 -1.75 -26.15
CA TRP A 471 -9.10 -2.70 -25.83
C TRP A 471 -9.16 -3.90 -26.77
N LEU A 472 -8.88 -3.70 -28.06
CA LEU A 472 -8.82 -4.79 -29.03
C LEU A 472 -7.57 -5.66 -28.83
N SER A 473 -6.42 -5.05 -28.57
CA SER A 473 -5.17 -5.78 -28.29
C SER A 473 -5.20 -6.60 -27.00
N LYS A 474 -5.96 -6.14 -26.00
CA LYS A 474 -6.20 -6.86 -24.74
C LYS A 474 -7.41 -7.80 -24.80
N TRP A 475 -8.11 -7.92 -25.93
CA TRP A 475 -9.33 -8.74 -26.05
C TRP A 475 -9.14 -10.17 -25.52
N TRP A 476 -8.03 -10.82 -25.88
CA TRP A 476 -7.72 -12.18 -25.44
C TRP A 476 -7.49 -12.27 -23.92
N ARG A 477 -6.83 -11.29 -23.30
CA ARG A 477 -6.71 -11.19 -21.83
C ARG A 477 -8.06 -10.96 -21.16
N ILE A 478 -8.93 -10.17 -21.79
CA ILE A 478 -10.28 -9.97 -21.26
C ILE A 478 -11.09 -11.26 -21.35
N ARG A 479 -10.93 -12.07 -22.41
CA ARG A 479 -11.52 -13.41 -22.46
C ARG A 479 -11.04 -14.30 -21.32
N GLU A 480 -9.74 -14.28 -21.00
CA GLU A 480 -9.23 -15.01 -19.83
C GLU A 480 -9.85 -14.51 -18.51
N ILE A 481 -10.08 -13.19 -18.36
CA ILE A 481 -10.81 -12.65 -17.19
C ILE A 481 -12.21 -13.25 -17.10
N MET A 482 -12.91 -13.36 -18.23
CA MET A 482 -14.25 -13.94 -18.26
C MET A 482 -14.25 -15.45 -17.97
N GLU A 483 -13.24 -16.18 -18.44
CA GLU A 483 -13.14 -17.65 -18.33
C GLU A 483 -12.52 -18.12 -16.99
N HIS A 484 -11.64 -17.32 -16.38
CA HIS A 484 -10.81 -17.72 -15.23
C HIS A 484 -10.72 -16.69 -14.08
N GLY A 485 -11.32 -15.52 -14.21
CA GLY A 485 -11.12 -14.40 -13.29
C GLY A 485 -11.80 -14.47 -11.92
N ALA A 486 -12.48 -15.56 -11.55
CA ALA A 486 -13.20 -15.67 -10.28
C ALA A 486 -12.33 -15.43 -9.03
N HIS A 487 -11.02 -15.70 -9.13
CA HIS A 487 -10.02 -15.48 -8.09
C HIS A 487 -9.05 -14.33 -8.44
N TRP A 488 -9.47 -13.38 -9.27
CA TRP A 488 -8.67 -12.21 -9.60
C TRP A 488 -9.21 -10.95 -8.95
N ILE A 489 -8.29 -10.04 -8.58
CA ILE A 489 -8.62 -8.63 -8.52
C ILE A 489 -8.81 -8.14 -9.96
N SER A 490 -9.93 -7.48 -10.20
CA SER A 490 -10.31 -6.96 -11.51
C SER A 490 -10.40 -5.44 -11.51
N GLY A 491 -10.29 -4.86 -12.71
CA GLY A 491 -10.22 -3.40 -12.91
C GLY A 491 -8.89 -2.97 -13.51
N CYS A 492 -8.87 -1.73 -14.03
CA CYS A 492 -7.75 -1.17 -14.79
C CYS A 492 -7.14 0.08 -14.11
N ALA A 493 -7.75 0.56 -13.02
CA ALA A 493 -7.37 1.81 -12.35
C ALA A 493 -6.93 1.53 -10.91
N ASN A 494 -5.65 1.23 -10.75
CA ASN A 494 -4.98 1.12 -9.46
C ASN A 494 -3.78 2.09 -9.40
N HIS A 495 -3.11 2.16 -8.25
CA HIS A 495 -1.98 3.08 -8.06
C HIS A 495 -0.83 2.81 -9.07
N ASP A 496 -0.60 1.57 -9.50
CA ASP A 496 0.45 1.24 -10.48
C ASP A 496 0.08 1.57 -11.91
N THR A 497 -1.12 1.20 -12.35
CA THR A 497 -1.55 1.45 -13.73
C THR A 497 -1.70 2.94 -14.00
N LEU A 498 -2.22 3.71 -13.03
CA LEU A 498 -2.34 5.16 -13.14
C LEU A 498 -0.96 5.82 -13.20
N ARG A 499 -0.01 5.41 -12.35
CA ARG A 499 1.38 5.90 -12.43
C ARG A 499 1.99 5.56 -13.78
N ARG A 500 1.85 4.31 -14.25
CA ARG A 500 2.42 3.95 -15.54
C ARG A 500 1.85 4.84 -16.65
N GLY A 501 0.56 5.12 -16.61
CA GLY A 501 -0.09 6.02 -17.56
C GLY A 501 0.59 7.38 -17.67
N THR A 502 1.01 7.96 -16.55
CA THR A 502 1.64 9.29 -16.48
C THR A 502 3.11 9.28 -16.92
N GLN A 503 3.72 8.11 -17.05
CA GLN A 503 5.07 7.90 -17.57
C GLN A 503 5.12 7.60 -19.08
N ILE A 504 3.97 7.40 -19.75
CA ILE A 504 3.93 7.10 -21.18
C ILE A 504 4.22 8.35 -22.02
N ASN A 505 5.03 8.19 -23.07
CA ASN A 505 5.31 9.28 -24.00
C ASN A 505 4.00 9.79 -24.68
N PRO A 506 3.62 11.08 -24.51
CA PRO A 506 2.40 11.64 -25.10
C PRO A 506 2.38 11.67 -26.64
N LYS A 507 3.50 11.35 -27.31
CA LYS A 507 3.60 11.25 -28.77
C LYS A 507 3.15 9.91 -29.33
N LEU A 508 2.87 8.91 -28.48
CA LEU A 508 2.25 7.67 -28.92
C LEU A 508 0.83 7.93 -29.48
N ASN A 509 0.23 6.90 -30.07
CA ASN A 509 -1.09 7.02 -30.68
C ASN A 509 -2.20 7.07 -29.62
N VAL A 510 -2.33 8.22 -28.96
CA VAL A 510 -3.30 8.49 -27.89
C VAL A 510 -4.71 8.63 -28.45
N ASN A 511 -5.68 8.02 -27.80
CA ASN A 511 -7.11 8.12 -28.10
C ASN A 511 -7.65 9.51 -27.76
N THR A 512 -7.56 10.42 -28.72
CA THR A 512 -8.08 11.79 -28.63
C THR A 512 -9.61 11.89 -28.57
N ARG A 513 -10.36 10.77 -28.64
CA ARG A 513 -11.82 10.78 -28.44
C ARG A 513 -12.21 10.79 -26.96
N LEU A 514 -11.26 10.54 -26.06
CA LEU A 514 -11.50 10.56 -24.63
C LEU A 514 -11.65 11.99 -24.10
N GLY A 515 -10.91 12.97 -24.64
CA GLY A 515 -11.01 14.35 -24.20
C GLY A 515 -10.24 15.32 -25.10
N ASP A 516 -10.45 16.61 -24.88
CA ASP A 516 -9.80 17.68 -25.65
C ASP A 516 -8.41 18.01 -25.09
N THR A 517 -8.19 17.74 -23.80
CA THR A 517 -6.91 17.92 -23.13
C THR A 517 -6.30 16.59 -22.69
N ARG A 518 -4.98 16.57 -22.46
CA ARG A 518 -4.28 15.38 -21.96
C ARG A 518 -4.77 14.94 -20.58
N MET A 519 -5.09 15.89 -19.71
CA MET A 519 -5.64 15.62 -18.38
C MET A 519 -7.00 14.93 -18.51
N GLU A 520 -7.90 15.48 -19.33
CA GLU A 520 -9.22 14.86 -19.59
C GLU A 520 -9.10 13.45 -20.19
N ILE A 521 -8.16 13.25 -21.13
CA ILE A 521 -7.89 11.93 -21.72
C ILE A 521 -7.45 10.95 -20.64
N LEU A 522 -6.49 11.33 -19.80
CA LEU A 522 -5.97 10.47 -18.73
C LEU A 522 -7.06 10.16 -17.70
N ASP A 523 -7.73 11.18 -17.19
CA ASP A 523 -8.80 11.07 -16.20
C ASP A 523 -9.91 10.15 -16.71
N LYS A 524 -10.39 10.35 -17.95
CA LYS A 524 -11.45 9.54 -18.53
C LYS A 524 -11.00 8.14 -18.91
N ALA A 525 -9.70 7.89 -19.08
CA ALA A 525 -9.19 6.55 -19.32
C ALA A 525 -9.21 5.69 -18.05
N TYR A 526 -8.93 6.28 -16.89
CA TYR A 526 -8.88 5.58 -15.60
C TYR A 526 -10.15 5.73 -14.74
N ASP A 527 -11.00 6.75 -14.95
CA ASP A 527 -12.40 6.85 -14.48
C ASP A 527 -13.37 6.74 -15.68
N ASN A 528 -13.21 5.67 -16.47
CA ASN A 528 -14.04 5.46 -17.65
C ASN A 528 -15.39 4.80 -17.28
N PRO A 529 -16.55 5.42 -17.57
CA PRO A 529 -17.84 4.85 -17.18
C PRO A 529 -18.21 3.57 -17.95
N ALA A 530 -17.78 3.39 -19.20
CA ALA A 530 -18.03 2.14 -19.93
C ALA A 530 -17.16 0.99 -19.41
N VAL A 531 -15.90 1.27 -19.05
CA VAL A 531 -15.01 0.28 -18.41
C VAL A 531 -15.51 -0.10 -17.02
N SER A 532 -15.96 0.89 -16.25
CA SER A 532 -16.57 0.65 -14.93
C SER A 532 -17.84 -0.20 -15.07
N LEU A 533 -18.66 0.07 -16.10
CA LEU A 533 -19.87 -0.70 -16.38
C LEU A 533 -19.56 -2.19 -16.58
N ILE A 534 -18.55 -2.53 -17.39
CA ILE A 534 -18.21 -3.94 -17.61
C ILE A 534 -17.51 -4.56 -16.39
N THR A 535 -16.64 -3.81 -15.72
CA THR A 535 -15.90 -4.29 -14.54
C THR A 535 -16.84 -4.68 -13.40
N TYR A 536 -17.78 -3.80 -13.04
CA TYR A 536 -18.74 -4.09 -11.96
C TYR A 536 -19.93 -4.93 -12.43
N GLY A 537 -20.40 -4.70 -13.66
CA GLY A 537 -21.63 -5.30 -14.19
C GLY A 537 -21.45 -6.71 -14.73
N VAL A 538 -20.25 -7.10 -15.19
CA VAL A 538 -20.05 -8.39 -15.87
C VAL A 538 -18.73 -9.11 -15.61
N PHE A 539 -17.62 -8.45 -15.25
CA PHE A 539 -16.35 -9.16 -15.04
C PHE A 539 -16.39 -10.06 -13.79
N PRO A 540 -15.86 -11.29 -13.87
CA PRO A 540 -15.53 -12.11 -12.70
C PRO A 540 -14.53 -11.43 -11.75
N GLY A 541 -14.38 -12.00 -10.56
CA GLY A 541 -13.41 -11.56 -9.55
C GLY A 541 -13.90 -10.43 -8.65
N VAL A 542 -12.97 -9.71 -8.02
CA VAL A 542 -13.26 -8.61 -7.11
C VAL A 542 -12.79 -7.29 -7.73
N PRO A 543 -13.71 -6.39 -8.12
CA PRO A 543 -13.33 -5.10 -8.67
C PRO A 543 -12.64 -4.22 -7.62
N MET A 544 -11.58 -3.53 -8.05
CA MET A 544 -10.84 -2.56 -7.24
C MET A 544 -10.74 -1.22 -7.97
N ASP A 545 -11.07 -0.15 -7.25
CA ASP A 545 -10.82 1.23 -7.69
C ASP A 545 -9.70 1.84 -6.85
N PHE A 546 -8.92 2.75 -7.44
CA PHE A 546 -8.03 3.63 -6.70
C PHE A 546 -8.67 4.99 -6.44
N LEU A 547 -8.53 5.49 -5.22
CA LEU A 547 -9.15 6.74 -4.79
C LEU A 547 -8.74 7.93 -5.67
N ASN A 548 -7.45 8.09 -5.99
CA ASN A 548 -7.01 9.20 -6.85
C ASN A 548 -7.62 9.12 -8.25
N ALA A 549 -7.72 7.92 -8.84
CA ALA A 549 -8.39 7.74 -10.12
C ALA A 549 -9.87 8.13 -10.04
N SER A 550 -10.59 7.66 -9.00
CA SER A 550 -12.01 7.98 -8.77
C SER A 550 -12.25 9.46 -8.48
N ALA A 551 -11.29 10.12 -7.84
CA ALA A 551 -11.29 11.55 -7.57
C ALA A 551 -10.90 12.39 -8.80
N ARG A 552 -10.27 11.76 -9.81
CA ARG A 552 -9.53 12.42 -10.89
C ARG A 552 -8.45 13.36 -10.34
N ALA A 553 -7.86 12.94 -9.22
CA ALA A 553 -6.69 13.56 -8.64
C ALA A 553 -5.45 13.04 -9.36
N SER A 554 -4.45 13.91 -9.51
CA SER A 554 -3.18 13.50 -10.10
C SER A 554 -2.49 12.41 -9.27
N TRP A 555 -1.61 11.68 -9.93
CA TRP A 555 -0.83 10.60 -9.32
C TRP A 555 0.51 10.41 -10.04
N GLY A 556 1.57 10.15 -9.29
CA GLY A 556 2.90 9.96 -9.84
C GLY A 556 3.80 9.24 -8.84
N PHE A 557 5.06 9.04 -9.21
CA PHE A 557 6.03 8.44 -8.30
C PHE A 557 6.48 9.47 -7.26
N ILE A 558 6.26 9.20 -5.97
CA ILE A 558 6.50 10.15 -4.87
C ILE A 558 7.46 9.54 -3.86
N ARG A 559 8.62 10.17 -3.70
CA ARG A 559 9.67 9.73 -2.77
C ARG A 559 10.60 10.90 -2.40
N ASN A 560 10.45 11.49 -1.22
CA ASN A 560 11.19 12.72 -0.84
C ASN A 560 12.48 12.47 -0.05
N GLN A 561 12.83 11.21 0.17
CA GLN A 561 13.98 10.80 0.98
C GLN A 561 15.25 10.48 0.19
N ASP A 562 15.15 10.42 -1.15
CA ASP A 562 16.27 10.11 -2.04
C ASP A 562 17.30 11.25 -2.10
N ASP A 563 18.55 10.92 -1.86
CA ASP A 563 19.68 11.81 -2.10
C ASP A 563 20.50 11.36 -3.31
N GLN A 564 20.80 10.06 -3.40
CA GLN A 564 21.68 9.52 -4.42
C GLN A 564 21.04 9.61 -5.81
N TYR A 565 19.79 9.15 -5.94
CA TYR A 565 19.10 9.04 -7.23
C TYR A 565 17.95 10.03 -7.43
N GLY A 566 17.69 10.93 -6.47
CA GLY A 566 16.52 11.83 -6.52
C GLY A 566 16.42 12.67 -7.80
N VAL A 567 17.55 13.20 -8.30
CA VAL A 567 17.58 13.97 -9.56
C VAL A 567 17.25 13.10 -10.78
N LYS A 568 17.70 11.85 -10.78
CA LYS A 568 17.36 10.87 -11.84
C LYS A 568 15.88 10.56 -11.84
N VAL A 569 15.29 10.30 -10.67
CA VAL A 569 13.86 10.00 -10.53
C VAL A 569 13.01 11.17 -11.04
N VAL A 570 13.38 12.42 -10.72
CA VAL A 570 12.68 13.61 -11.25
C VAL A 570 12.79 13.72 -12.77
N ALA A 571 13.94 13.33 -13.34
CA ALA A 571 14.11 13.28 -14.78
C ALA A 571 13.16 12.25 -15.43
N GLU A 572 12.96 11.09 -14.80
CA GLU A 572 12.00 10.07 -15.25
C GLU A 572 10.54 10.56 -15.12
N GLU A 573 10.23 11.33 -14.07
CA GLU A 573 8.91 11.94 -13.85
C GLU A 573 8.64 13.20 -14.70
N ALA A 574 9.59 13.66 -15.52
CA ALA A 574 9.38 14.81 -16.41
C ALA A 574 8.20 14.63 -17.39
N ILE A 575 7.86 13.39 -17.72
CA ILE A 575 6.70 13.06 -18.55
C ILE A 575 5.39 13.28 -17.80
N SER A 576 5.38 13.06 -16.48
CA SER A 576 4.23 13.27 -15.60
C SER A 576 3.74 14.73 -15.66
N LEU A 577 4.67 15.69 -15.67
CA LEU A 577 4.38 17.13 -15.88
C LEU A 577 3.63 17.40 -17.18
N LYS A 578 3.93 16.64 -18.25
CA LYS A 578 3.33 16.84 -19.59
C LYS A 578 1.90 16.31 -19.69
N TRP A 579 1.55 15.37 -18.83
CA TRP A 579 0.21 14.78 -18.75
C TRP A 579 -0.71 15.53 -17.80
N GLN A 580 -0.22 15.84 -16.60
CA GLN A 580 -1.08 16.10 -15.44
C GLN A 580 -1.12 17.55 -14.97
N VAL A 581 -0.27 18.40 -15.56
CA VAL A 581 -0.17 19.81 -15.16
C VAL A 581 -0.25 20.65 -16.41
N ASP A 582 -1.29 21.48 -16.51
CA ASP A 582 -1.42 22.51 -17.53
C ASP A 582 -1.08 23.91 -16.98
N ASN A 583 -1.12 24.92 -17.85
CA ASN A 583 -0.76 26.30 -17.46
C ASN A 583 -1.68 26.84 -16.36
N TYR A 584 -2.98 26.49 -16.39
CA TYR A 584 -3.94 26.95 -15.39
C TYR A 584 -3.65 26.30 -14.04
N SER A 585 -3.51 24.98 -14.00
CA SER A 585 -3.26 24.21 -12.77
C SER A 585 -1.95 24.62 -12.12
N TYR A 586 -0.89 24.82 -12.91
CA TYR A 586 0.36 25.37 -12.39
C TYR A 586 0.21 26.82 -11.89
N SER A 587 -0.66 27.64 -12.49
CA SER A 587 -0.84 29.04 -12.04
C SER A 587 -1.50 29.16 -10.66
N VAL A 588 -2.20 28.12 -10.18
CA VAL A 588 -2.83 28.11 -8.86
C VAL A 588 -1.76 28.31 -7.78
N PRO A 589 -1.85 29.34 -6.91
CA PRO A 589 -0.75 29.71 -6.00
C PRO A 589 -0.22 28.59 -5.11
N MET A 590 -1.10 27.67 -4.68
CA MET A 590 -0.73 26.55 -3.81
C MET A 590 -0.11 25.36 -4.55
N ALA A 591 -0.36 25.22 -5.86
CA ALA A 591 0.29 24.18 -6.66
C ALA A 591 1.78 24.53 -6.85
N PHE A 592 2.67 23.56 -6.69
CA PHE A 592 4.11 23.72 -6.93
C PHE A 592 4.76 24.92 -6.22
N ARG A 593 4.33 25.19 -4.98
CA ARG A 593 4.74 26.39 -4.22
C ARG A 593 6.24 26.44 -3.94
N ARG A 594 6.89 25.28 -3.71
CA ARG A 594 8.33 25.23 -3.39
C ARG A 594 9.14 25.51 -4.64
N LEU A 595 8.79 24.88 -5.77
CA LEU A 595 9.43 25.16 -7.06
C LEU A 595 9.25 26.61 -7.52
N LYS A 596 8.06 27.19 -7.33
CA LYS A 596 7.84 28.61 -7.61
C LYS A 596 8.72 29.51 -6.76
N ALA A 597 8.86 29.21 -5.46
CA ALA A 597 9.76 29.95 -4.58
C ALA A 597 11.25 29.84 -4.99
N MET A 598 11.62 28.77 -5.69
CA MET A 598 12.95 28.58 -6.29
C MET A 598 13.15 29.33 -7.61
N GLY A 599 12.11 29.96 -8.17
CA GLY A 599 12.18 30.76 -9.41
C GLY A 599 11.53 30.11 -10.63
N PHE A 600 10.87 28.96 -10.50
CA PHE A 600 10.03 28.39 -11.56
C PHE A 600 8.61 29.01 -11.51
N GLU A 601 8.49 30.31 -11.79
CA GLU A 601 7.24 31.06 -11.59
C GLU A 601 6.08 30.61 -12.49
N ASP A 602 6.41 30.17 -13.70
CA ASP A 602 5.45 29.69 -14.70
C ASP A 602 5.80 28.27 -15.18
N ARG A 603 4.82 27.62 -15.80
CA ARG A 603 4.94 26.24 -16.24
C ARG A 603 5.96 26.06 -17.37
N ASP A 604 6.05 26.99 -18.30
CA ASP A 604 6.96 26.87 -19.46
C ASP A 604 8.41 26.91 -18.99
N SER A 605 8.70 27.74 -17.99
CA SER A 605 9.99 27.78 -17.28
C SER A 605 10.36 26.42 -16.66
N LEU A 606 9.44 25.75 -15.97
CA LEU A 606 9.68 24.42 -15.39
C LEU A 606 9.80 23.33 -16.47
N VAL A 607 8.92 23.34 -17.47
CA VAL A 607 8.95 22.40 -18.59
C VAL A 607 10.30 22.45 -19.28
N ARG A 608 10.84 23.65 -19.51
CA ARG A 608 12.12 23.82 -20.18
C ARG A 608 13.25 23.15 -19.39
N PHE A 609 13.31 23.33 -18.07
CA PHE A 609 14.26 22.62 -17.21
C PHE A 609 14.10 21.10 -17.31
N MET A 610 12.86 20.61 -17.21
CA MET A 610 12.53 19.19 -17.29
C MET A 610 12.68 18.57 -18.69
N GLU A 611 12.84 19.36 -19.75
CA GLU A 611 13.16 18.87 -21.08
C GLU A 611 14.66 18.61 -21.27
N PHE A 612 15.52 19.42 -20.64
CA PHE A 612 16.97 19.20 -20.68
C PHE A 612 17.40 18.08 -19.73
N LEU A 613 16.84 18.03 -18.52
CA LEU A 613 17.31 17.14 -17.48
C LEU A 613 17.39 15.65 -17.90
N PRO A 614 16.36 15.03 -18.52
CA PRO A 614 16.41 13.62 -18.90
C PRO A 614 17.50 13.30 -19.93
N ALA A 615 17.64 14.18 -20.94
CA ALA A 615 18.68 14.03 -21.96
C ALA A 615 20.08 14.15 -21.36
N LEU A 616 20.27 15.05 -20.38
CA LEU A 616 21.55 15.19 -19.69
C LEU A 616 21.84 13.97 -18.80
N VAL A 617 20.85 13.47 -18.06
CA VAL A 617 21.00 12.24 -17.24
C VAL A 617 21.44 11.06 -18.11
N GLU A 618 20.83 10.87 -19.28
CA GLU A 618 21.19 9.80 -20.21
C GLU A 618 22.61 9.97 -20.77
N VAL A 619 22.93 11.15 -21.32
CA VAL A 619 24.19 11.39 -22.04
C VAL A 619 25.41 11.44 -21.10
N THR A 620 25.24 11.91 -19.86
CA THR A 620 26.34 11.96 -18.88
C THR A 620 26.49 10.68 -18.08
N GLY A 621 25.56 9.73 -18.18
CA GLY A 621 25.53 8.56 -17.31
C GLY A 621 25.24 8.93 -15.85
N TYR A 622 24.39 9.94 -15.63
CA TYR A 622 24.04 10.48 -14.30
C TYR A 622 25.21 11.09 -13.51
N ASP A 623 26.13 11.77 -14.21
CA ASP A 623 27.14 12.62 -13.56
C ASP A 623 26.55 14.00 -13.23
N LEU A 624 26.26 14.24 -11.95
CA LEU A 624 25.59 15.47 -11.47
C LEU A 624 26.43 16.73 -11.65
N ASP A 625 27.76 16.66 -11.56
CA ASP A 625 28.64 17.81 -11.75
C ASP A 625 28.64 18.25 -13.23
N VAL A 626 28.69 17.26 -14.14
CA VAL A 626 28.58 17.52 -15.58
C VAL A 626 27.17 18.03 -15.94
N ILE A 627 26.11 17.45 -15.36
CA ILE A 627 24.73 17.92 -15.56
C ILE A 627 24.60 19.38 -15.12
N ALA A 628 25.04 19.74 -13.92
CA ALA A 628 24.99 21.11 -13.42
C ALA A 628 25.77 22.08 -14.33
N THR A 629 26.95 21.67 -14.80
CA THR A 629 27.77 22.47 -15.73
C THR A 629 27.03 22.73 -17.05
N LEU A 630 26.41 21.70 -17.64
CA LEU A 630 25.70 21.81 -18.91
C LEU A 630 24.40 22.63 -18.78
N LEU A 631 23.67 22.50 -17.68
CA LEU A 631 22.48 23.32 -17.41
C LEU A 631 22.80 24.82 -17.34
N ASN A 632 23.95 25.18 -16.76
CA ASN A 632 24.41 26.58 -16.70
C ASN A 632 24.84 27.16 -18.08
N GLN A 633 25.02 26.32 -19.10
CA GLN A 633 25.42 26.73 -20.45
C GLN A 633 24.25 26.90 -21.42
N VAL A 634 23.02 26.58 -20.99
CA VAL A 634 21.82 26.70 -21.82
C VAL A 634 21.52 28.17 -22.12
N ASP A 635 21.27 28.50 -23.40
CA ASP A 635 20.89 29.84 -23.87
C ASP A 635 19.50 29.79 -24.55
N PRO A 636 18.54 30.66 -24.19
CA PRO A 636 18.56 31.60 -23.05
C PRO A 636 18.74 30.89 -21.70
N PRO A 637 19.18 31.56 -20.62
CA PRO A 637 19.33 30.92 -19.30
C PRO A 637 18.04 30.21 -18.85
N LEU A 638 18.17 29.07 -18.16
CA LEU A 638 17.04 28.39 -17.53
C LEU A 638 16.56 29.19 -16.30
N ALA A 639 15.26 29.13 -16.00
CA ALA A 639 14.71 29.63 -14.76
C ALA A 639 15.13 28.74 -13.56
N GLY A 640 14.97 29.25 -12.35
CA GLY A 640 15.37 28.57 -11.12
C GLY A 640 16.62 29.17 -10.47
N PRO A 641 17.17 28.52 -9.43
CA PRO A 641 18.33 29.01 -8.70
C PRO A 641 19.59 28.95 -9.58
N ALA A 642 20.22 30.09 -9.82
CA ALA A 642 21.44 30.21 -10.63
C ALA A 642 22.64 30.66 -9.77
N PRO A 643 23.83 30.07 -9.94
CA PRO A 643 24.13 28.95 -10.85
C PRO A 643 23.58 27.62 -10.34
N PHE A 644 23.27 26.68 -11.24
CA PHE A 644 22.95 25.30 -10.87
C PHE A 644 24.20 24.62 -10.28
N THR A 645 24.02 23.96 -9.14
CA THR A 645 25.04 23.16 -8.47
C THR A 645 24.42 21.82 -8.05
N VAL A 646 25.23 20.81 -7.73
CA VAL A 646 24.72 19.52 -7.26
C VAL A 646 23.77 19.66 -6.06
N PRO A 647 24.07 20.44 -5.00
CA PRO A 647 23.13 20.69 -3.92
C PRO A 647 21.81 21.32 -4.39
N ILE A 648 21.87 22.31 -5.28
CA ILE A 648 20.66 22.96 -5.82
C ILE A 648 19.81 21.96 -6.63
N LEU A 649 20.43 21.07 -7.42
CA LEU A 649 19.68 20.06 -8.17
C LEU A 649 18.95 19.10 -7.23
N LYS A 650 19.57 18.70 -6.12
CA LYS A 650 18.96 17.87 -5.07
C LYS A 650 17.82 18.61 -4.36
N GLU A 651 17.99 19.90 -4.07
CA GLU A 651 16.91 20.75 -3.51
C GLU A 651 15.72 20.86 -4.46
N ILE A 652 15.95 21.08 -5.76
CA ILE A 652 14.91 21.09 -6.80
C ILE A 652 14.20 19.73 -6.84
N ALA A 653 14.96 18.63 -6.77
CA ALA A 653 14.41 17.30 -6.82
C ALA A 653 13.48 17.01 -5.63
N ARG A 654 13.91 17.36 -4.42
CA ARG A 654 13.07 17.27 -3.22
C ARG A 654 11.83 18.16 -3.31
N ALA A 655 11.99 19.40 -3.78
CA ALA A 655 10.89 20.33 -3.95
C ALA A 655 9.83 19.79 -4.93
N TRP A 656 10.25 19.16 -6.04
CA TRP A 656 9.34 18.47 -6.95
C TRP A 656 8.56 17.35 -6.25
N MET A 657 9.24 16.49 -5.49
CA MET A 657 8.58 15.36 -4.80
C MET A 657 7.55 15.84 -3.76
N ASP A 658 7.93 16.81 -2.94
CA ASP A 658 7.01 17.38 -1.94
C ASP A 658 5.84 18.14 -2.59
N ASP A 659 6.08 18.89 -3.67
CA ASP A 659 5.03 19.62 -4.38
C ASP A 659 4.10 18.67 -5.15
N MET A 660 4.62 17.60 -5.77
CA MET A 660 3.81 16.56 -6.41
C MET A 660 2.99 15.78 -5.39
N HIS A 661 3.54 15.48 -4.21
CA HIS A 661 2.79 14.87 -3.11
C HIS A 661 1.59 15.74 -2.71
N ASP A 662 1.82 17.03 -2.48
CA ASP A 662 0.76 17.99 -2.14
C ASP A 662 -0.28 18.09 -3.29
N TYR A 663 0.17 18.08 -4.54
CA TYR A 663 -0.69 18.14 -5.73
C TYR A 663 -1.52 16.87 -5.93
N CYS A 664 -1.06 15.71 -5.47
CA CYS A 664 -1.83 14.45 -5.56
C CYS A 664 -2.92 14.33 -4.48
N ASN A 665 -3.06 15.30 -3.57
CA ASN A 665 -4.05 15.22 -2.50
C ASN A 665 -5.49 15.34 -3.02
N VAL A 666 -6.30 14.31 -2.76
CA VAL A 666 -7.67 14.15 -3.27
C VAL A 666 -8.59 15.31 -2.86
N SER A 667 -8.37 15.91 -1.69
CA SER A 667 -9.19 17.02 -1.21
C SER A 667 -9.16 18.25 -2.14
N GLY A 668 -8.09 18.41 -2.93
CA GLY A 668 -7.96 19.47 -3.93
C GLY A 668 -8.90 19.32 -5.14
N TYR A 669 -9.47 18.13 -5.35
CA TYR A 669 -10.23 17.77 -6.56
C TYR A 669 -11.73 17.56 -6.31
N GLU A 670 -12.15 17.44 -5.04
CA GLU A 670 -13.53 17.10 -4.66
C GLU A 670 -14.58 18.03 -5.28
N ALA A 671 -14.29 19.33 -5.39
CA ALA A 671 -15.21 20.32 -5.94
C ALA A 671 -15.45 20.17 -7.46
N ALA A 672 -14.56 19.48 -8.18
CA ALA A 672 -14.67 19.22 -9.62
C ALA A 672 -15.38 17.88 -9.94
N LEU A 673 -15.86 17.17 -8.91
CA LEU A 673 -16.53 15.89 -9.09
C LEU A 673 -17.92 16.05 -9.72
N SER A 674 -18.19 15.22 -10.73
CA SER A 674 -19.47 15.23 -11.45
C SER A 674 -20.53 14.46 -10.67
N GLU A 675 -21.68 15.09 -10.48
CA GLU A 675 -22.86 14.47 -9.86
C GLU A 675 -23.26 13.18 -10.60
N SER A 676 -23.36 13.22 -11.93
CA SER A 676 -23.83 12.09 -12.73
C SER A 676 -22.83 10.94 -12.75
N GLN A 677 -21.53 11.22 -12.86
CA GLN A 677 -20.47 10.20 -12.85
C GLN A 677 -20.38 9.50 -11.49
N THR A 678 -20.28 10.27 -10.41
CA THR A 678 -20.15 9.70 -9.06
C THR A 678 -21.40 8.94 -8.63
N ALA A 679 -22.60 9.39 -9.02
CA ALA A 679 -23.85 8.66 -8.80
C ALA A 679 -23.89 7.34 -9.60
N PHE A 680 -23.43 7.36 -10.84
CA PHE A 680 -23.34 6.16 -11.68
C PHE A 680 -22.37 5.13 -11.09
N ASN A 681 -21.16 5.54 -10.69
CA ASN A 681 -20.16 4.66 -10.10
C ASN A 681 -20.68 4.03 -8.77
N LEU A 682 -21.33 4.82 -7.91
CA LEU A 682 -21.99 4.28 -6.71
C LEU A 682 -23.10 3.29 -7.06
N GLY A 683 -23.90 3.59 -8.09
CA GLY A 683 -24.94 2.69 -8.61
C GLY A 683 -24.38 1.35 -9.10
N LEU A 684 -23.22 1.35 -9.77
CA LEU A 684 -22.53 0.13 -10.20
C LEU A 684 -22.08 -0.73 -9.02
N ARG A 685 -21.49 -0.12 -7.99
CA ARG A 685 -21.11 -0.83 -6.77
C ARG A 685 -22.31 -1.45 -6.06
N ALA A 686 -23.41 -0.72 -5.96
CA ALA A 686 -24.67 -1.26 -5.43
C ALA A 686 -25.24 -2.40 -6.30
N PHE A 687 -25.14 -2.28 -7.63
CA PHE A 687 -25.55 -3.32 -8.57
C PHE A 687 -24.74 -4.62 -8.37
N ARG A 688 -23.42 -4.51 -8.20
CA ARG A 688 -22.51 -5.62 -7.92
C ARG A 688 -22.79 -6.26 -6.56
N HIS A 689 -23.02 -5.45 -5.52
CA HIS A 689 -23.42 -5.93 -4.20
C HIS A 689 -24.69 -6.76 -4.21
N ALA A 690 -25.69 -6.39 -5.01
CA ALA A 690 -26.92 -7.15 -5.14
C ALA A 690 -26.74 -8.48 -5.92
N ARG A 691 -25.60 -8.66 -6.61
CA ARG A 691 -25.33 -9.79 -7.51
C ARG A 691 -23.92 -10.35 -7.30
N PRO A 692 -23.62 -10.89 -6.09
CA PRO A 692 -22.29 -11.43 -5.80
C PRO A 692 -21.90 -12.58 -6.73
N TRP A 693 -22.87 -13.27 -7.34
CA TRP A 693 -22.63 -14.32 -8.35
C TRP A 693 -21.91 -13.82 -9.61
N LEU A 694 -21.89 -12.51 -9.89
CA LEU A 694 -21.11 -11.95 -11.00
C LEU A 694 -19.60 -12.10 -10.81
N ARG A 695 -19.14 -12.39 -9.58
CA ARG A 695 -17.76 -12.78 -9.29
C ARG A 695 -17.36 -14.08 -9.98
N ASP A 696 -18.30 -14.99 -10.20
CA ASP A 696 -17.98 -16.30 -10.75
C ASP A 696 -17.64 -16.20 -12.25
N ASN A 697 -16.88 -17.17 -12.76
CA ASN A 697 -16.54 -17.27 -14.19
C ASN A 697 -17.80 -17.43 -15.07
N LEU A 698 -17.63 -17.25 -16.38
CA LEU A 698 -18.70 -17.50 -17.34
C LEU A 698 -19.23 -18.93 -17.27
N ARG A 699 -20.56 -19.05 -17.40
CA ARG A 699 -21.26 -20.32 -17.60
C ARG A 699 -21.37 -20.64 -19.09
N PRO A 700 -21.63 -21.90 -19.50
CA PRO A 700 -21.77 -22.28 -20.90
C PRO A 700 -22.87 -21.52 -21.69
N GLU A 701 -23.88 -21.01 -20.99
CA GLU A 701 -24.97 -20.20 -21.54
C GLU A 701 -24.65 -18.70 -21.62
N ASP A 702 -23.60 -18.23 -20.94
CA ASP A 702 -23.18 -16.85 -20.99
C ASP A 702 -22.51 -16.53 -22.33
N VAL A 703 -22.59 -15.26 -22.74
CA VAL A 703 -22.00 -14.78 -23.99
C VAL A 703 -21.12 -13.58 -23.69
N TYR A 704 -19.93 -13.56 -24.28
CA TYR A 704 -19.00 -12.43 -24.26
C TYR A 704 -18.38 -12.26 -25.64
N GLU A 705 -18.74 -11.20 -26.34
CA GLU A 705 -18.28 -10.93 -27.70
C GLU A 705 -18.10 -9.42 -27.94
N TYR A 706 -17.31 -9.08 -28.96
CA TYR A 706 -17.30 -7.74 -29.53
C TYR A 706 -17.89 -7.77 -30.93
N ARG A 707 -18.39 -6.63 -31.40
CA ARG A 707 -19.02 -6.56 -32.72
C ARG A 707 -18.00 -6.73 -33.85
N GLU A 708 -18.29 -7.67 -34.75
CA GLU A 708 -17.52 -7.91 -35.97
C GLU A 708 -18.33 -7.58 -37.25
N PRO A 709 -17.68 -7.04 -38.30
CA PRO A 709 -16.31 -6.50 -38.30
C PRO A 709 -16.19 -5.26 -37.38
N VAL A 710 -14.96 -4.97 -36.92
CA VAL A 710 -14.68 -3.85 -35.99
C VAL A 710 -15.11 -2.50 -36.56
N ASP A 711 -14.96 -2.29 -37.88
CA ASP A 711 -15.42 -1.08 -38.60
C ASP A 711 -15.17 0.25 -37.85
N GLY A 712 -13.96 0.39 -37.30
CA GLY A 712 -13.48 1.58 -36.61
C GLY A 712 -14.01 1.79 -35.19
N ARG A 713 -14.60 0.77 -34.54
CA ARG A 713 -15.13 0.86 -33.17
C ARG A 713 -15.01 -0.44 -32.38
N VAL A 714 -14.83 -0.34 -31.08
CA VAL A 714 -14.80 -1.47 -30.15
C VAL A 714 -16.06 -1.44 -29.29
N LEU A 715 -17.03 -2.27 -29.65
CA LEU A 715 -18.31 -2.41 -28.96
C LEU A 715 -18.43 -3.80 -28.37
N PHE A 716 -18.43 -3.90 -27.05
CA PHE A 716 -18.54 -5.17 -26.32
C PHE A 716 -19.98 -5.43 -25.91
N GLY A 717 -20.42 -6.67 -26.10
CA GLY A 717 -21.72 -7.19 -25.68
C GLY A 717 -21.53 -8.40 -24.78
N THR A 718 -22.12 -8.37 -23.58
CA THR A 718 -21.97 -9.43 -22.58
C THR A 718 -23.31 -9.81 -21.98
N LEU A 719 -23.69 -11.09 -22.06
CA LEU A 719 -24.87 -11.65 -21.43
C LEU A 719 -24.46 -12.64 -20.35
N ARG A 720 -24.85 -12.38 -19.09
CA ARG A 720 -24.62 -13.23 -17.92
C ARG A 720 -25.93 -13.80 -17.39
N HIS A 721 -25.91 -15.03 -16.87
CA HIS A 721 -27.04 -15.72 -16.27
C HIS A 721 -26.81 -15.97 -14.77
N GLY A 722 -27.71 -15.45 -13.95
CA GLY A 722 -27.72 -15.66 -12.51
C GLY A 722 -28.26 -17.03 -12.11
N PRO A 723 -28.00 -17.48 -10.87
CA PRO A 723 -28.48 -18.76 -10.35
C PRO A 723 -30.01 -18.88 -10.34
N ASP A 724 -30.72 -17.78 -10.14
CA ASP A 724 -32.20 -17.75 -10.07
C ASP A 724 -32.87 -17.51 -11.43
N GLY A 725 -32.12 -17.59 -12.53
CA GLY A 725 -32.61 -17.33 -13.88
C GLY A 725 -32.69 -15.85 -14.26
N GLU A 726 -32.26 -14.92 -13.39
CA GLU A 726 -31.98 -13.53 -13.77
C GLU A 726 -30.96 -13.49 -14.92
N GLN A 727 -31.12 -12.56 -15.84
CA GLN A 727 -30.11 -12.26 -16.85
C GLN A 727 -29.65 -10.81 -16.75
N VAL A 728 -28.36 -10.61 -16.95
CA VAL A 728 -27.70 -9.30 -17.01
C VAL A 728 -27.09 -9.15 -18.39
N PHE A 729 -27.45 -8.09 -19.12
CA PHE A 729 -26.88 -7.79 -20.42
C PHE A 729 -26.18 -6.43 -20.38
N ALA A 730 -24.88 -6.39 -20.66
CA ALA A 730 -24.11 -5.17 -20.78
C ALA A 730 -23.74 -4.94 -22.25
N ILE A 731 -23.88 -3.69 -22.70
CA ILE A 731 -23.29 -3.22 -23.95
C ILE A 731 -22.44 -1.99 -23.67
N ALA A 732 -21.18 -2.00 -24.09
CA ALA A 732 -20.20 -0.96 -23.77
C ALA A 732 -19.35 -0.61 -24.99
N HIS A 733 -19.30 0.67 -25.32
CA HIS A 733 -18.47 1.21 -26.38
C HIS A 733 -17.15 1.70 -25.77
N LEU A 734 -16.08 0.94 -25.98
CA LEU A 734 -14.80 1.16 -25.31
C LEU A 734 -13.81 2.01 -26.10
N GLU A 735 -14.00 2.11 -27.42
CA GLU A 735 -13.09 2.88 -28.29
C GLU A 735 -13.72 3.13 -29.66
N GLY A 736 -13.38 4.26 -30.31
CA GLY A 736 -13.62 4.47 -31.74
C GLY A 736 -14.84 5.34 -32.09
N GLY A 737 -15.32 5.21 -33.33
CA GLY A 737 -16.39 6.05 -33.86
C GLY A 737 -17.80 5.65 -33.41
N ALA A 738 -18.68 6.63 -33.20
CA ALA A 738 -20.04 6.42 -32.71
C ALA A 738 -20.85 5.45 -33.59
N MET A 739 -21.61 4.56 -32.94
CA MET A 739 -22.61 3.69 -33.55
C MET A 739 -23.98 4.31 -33.37
N GLU A 740 -24.60 4.71 -34.49
CA GLU A 740 -25.83 5.48 -34.50
C GLU A 740 -27.06 4.58 -34.68
N ASP A 741 -28.16 4.99 -34.03
CA ASP A 741 -29.53 4.53 -34.28
C ASP A 741 -29.70 3.00 -34.39
N PHE A 742 -29.24 2.28 -33.36
CA PHE A 742 -29.43 0.84 -33.27
C PHE A 742 -30.07 0.47 -31.93
N ASP A 743 -30.85 -0.62 -31.91
CA ASP A 743 -31.42 -1.16 -30.68
C ASP A 743 -30.49 -2.26 -30.11
N PRO A 744 -29.90 -2.06 -28.91
CA PRO A 744 -29.01 -3.04 -28.30
C PRO A 744 -29.62 -4.42 -28.07
N LEU A 745 -30.93 -4.50 -27.85
CA LEU A 745 -31.63 -5.76 -27.54
C LEU A 745 -31.95 -6.58 -28.80
N THR A 746 -31.77 -5.99 -29.98
CA THR A 746 -31.95 -6.66 -31.28
C THR A 746 -30.66 -7.26 -31.85
N LEU A 747 -29.54 -7.10 -31.14
CA LEU A 747 -28.27 -7.69 -31.54
C LEU A 747 -28.38 -9.22 -31.61
N PRO A 748 -27.67 -9.88 -32.56
CA PRO A 748 -27.77 -11.32 -32.78
C PRO A 748 -27.04 -12.15 -31.71
N ILE A 749 -27.21 -11.81 -30.43
CA ILE A 749 -26.59 -12.47 -29.28
C ILE A 749 -27.49 -13.61 -28.82
N LYS A 750 -26.92 -14.82 -28.74
CA LYS A 750 -27.66 -16.01 -28.31
C LYS A 750 -28.23 -15.81 -26.90
N GLY A 751 -29.54 -15.97 -26.76
CA GLY A 751 -30.24 -15.83 -25.47
C GLY A 751 -30.69 -14.41 -25.11
N LEU A 752 -30.36 -13.40 -25.91
CA LEU A 752 -30.77 -12.00 -25.70
C LEU A 752 -32.23 -11.74 -26.11
N ALA A 753 -32.68 -12.37 -27.20
CA ALA A 753 -34.03 -12.18 -27.74
C ALA A 753 -35.14 -12.42 -26.70
N GLY A 754 -36.29 -11.78 -26.91
CA GLY A 754 -37.45 -11.82 -26.03
C GLY A 754 -37.70 -10.49 -25.31
N ASP A 755 -38.86 -10.38 -24.67
CA ASP A 755 -39.28 -9.17 -23.97
C ASP A 755 -38.76 -9.15 -22.52
N GLY A 756 -39.19 -8.16 -21.73
CA GLY A 756 -38.98 -8.13 -20.27
C GLY A 756 -37.67 -7.51 -19.79
N TRP A 757 -36.83 -7.00 -20.69
CA TRP A 757 -35.61 -6.26 -20.38
C TRP A 757 -35.90 -4.88 -19.80
N ASN A 758 -35.13 -4.49 -18.79
CA ASN A 758 -35.18 -3.15 -18.19
C ASN A 758 -33.77 -2.57 -18.13
N VAL A 759 -33.62 -1.28 -18.46
CA VAL A 759 -32.37 -0.55 -18.22
C VAL A 759 -32.13 -0.45 -16.71
N ALA A 760 -31.08 -1.10 -16.22
CA ALA A 760 -30.66 -1.03 -14.82
C ALA A 760 -29.76 0.17 -14.57
N LEU A 761 -28.74 0.36 -15.42
CA LEU A 761 -27.81 1.48 -15.37
C LEU A 761 -27.43 1.90 -16.79
N ARG A 762 -27.06 3.16 -16.94
CA ARG A 762 -26.57 3.75 -18.20
C ARG A 762 -25.48 4.74 -17.85
N THR A 763 -24.43 4.77 -18.66
CA THR A 763 -23.31 5.69 -18.45
C THR A 763 -23.79 7.14 -18.49
N PRO A 764 -23.15 8.07 -17.75
CA PRO A 764 -23.62 9.45 -17.58
C PRO A 764 -23.94 10.25 -18.87
N PRO A 765 -23.24 10.06 -20.00
CA PRO A 765 -23.60 10.75 -21.25
C PRO A 765 -24.97 10.35 -21.82
N ILE A 766 -25.58 9.25 -21.35
CA ILE A 766 -26.88 8.78 -21.81
C ILE A 766 -27.99 9.39 -20.95
N GLY A 767 -28.95 10.04 -21.60
CA GLY A 767 -30.05 10.76 -20.97
C GLY A 767 -30.87 9.93 -19.97
N GLY A 768 -31.34 10.60 -18.91
CA GLY A 768 -32.09 9.99 -17.82
C GLY A 768 -33.43 9.34 -18.22
N ASP A 769 -33.96 9.79 -19.34
CA ASP A 769 -35.19 9.38 -20.00
C ASP A 769 -35.05 8.12 -20.86
N TYR A 770 -33.82 7.69 -21.17
CA TYR A 770 -33.59 6.46 -21.91
C TYR A 770 -33.93 5.22 -21.06
N ILE A 771 -35.00 4.54 -21.45
CA ILE A 771 -35.50 3.31 -20.80
C ILE A 771 -35.43 2.07 -21.70
N GLY A 772 -34.92 2.20 -22.92
CA GLY A 772 -34.79 1.14 -23.92
C GLY A 772 -35.09 1.63 -25.36
N GLY A 773 -34.82 0.79 -26.36
CA GLY A 773 -35.04 1.09 -27.78
C GLY A 773 -33.77 1.56 -28.51
N PRO A 774 -33.91 2.20 -29.70
CA PRO A 774 -32.77 2.69 -30.46
C PRO A 774 -31.95 3.75 -29.71
N ILE A 775 -30.62 3.67 -29.83
CA ILE A 775 -29.67 4.57 -29.18
C ILE A 775 -28.44 4.80 -30.06
N THR A 776 -27.76 5.93 -29.84
CA THR A 776 -26.40 6.17 -30.31
C THR A 776 -25.41 5.94 -29.17
N LEU A 777 -24.44 5.04 -29.37
CA LEU A 777 -23.33 4.84 -28.43
C LEU A 777 -22.03 5.35 -29.04
N SER A 778 -21.29 6.15 -28.28
CA SER A 778 -19.93 6.60 -28.60
C SER A 778 -18.94 6.16 -27.52
N ASP A 779 -17.66 6.47 -27.71
CA ASP A 779 -16.60 6.19 -26.76
C ASP A 779 -17.00 6.54 -25.31
N SER A 780 -16.77 5.60 -24.40
CA SER A 780 -17.10 5.66 -22.98
C SER A 780 -18.60 5.63 -22.66
N MET A 781 -19.46 5.23 -23.61
CA MET A 781 -20.89 5.01 -23.36
C MET A 781 -21.23 3.53 -23.23
N GLY A 782 -22.25 3.22 -22.42
CA GLY A 782 -22.76 1.87 -22.29
C GLY A 782 -24.07 1.80 -21.52
N VAL A 783 -24.76 0.67 -21.68
CA VAL A 783 -26.04 0.40 -21.02
C VAL A 783 -25.99 -1.00 -20.42
N LEU A 784 -26.50 -1.11 -19.19
CA LEU A 784 -26.65 -2.35 -18.45
C LEU A 784 -28.15 -2.63 -18.30
N TYR A 785 -28.58 -3.80 -18.76
CA TYR A 785 -29.94 -4.28 -18.72
C TYR A 785 -30.08 -5.48 -17.78
N THR A 786 -31.27 -5.65 -17.23
CA THR A 786 -31.65 -6.84 -16.46
C THR A 786 -32.96 -7.42 -16.96
N ARG A 787 -33.10 -8.75 -16.86
CA ARG A 787 -34.34 -9.49 -17.13
C ARG A 787 -34.54 -10.55 -16.05
N SER A 788 -35.71 -10.54 -15.42
CA SER A 788 -36.08 -11.52 -14.39
C SER A 788 -36.54 -12.85 -15.01
N ALA A 789 -36.36 -13.96 -14.29
CA ALA A 789 -36.75 -15.30 -14.74
C ALA A 789 -38.24 -15.42 -15.11
N ASP A 790 -39.13 -14.76 -14.35
CA ASP A 790 -40.58 -14.79 -14.56
C ASP A 790 -41.08 -14.10 -15.84
N ARG A 791 -40.19 -13.37 -16.53
CA ARG A 791 -40.51 -12.57 -17.72
C ARG A 791 -39.73 -13.01 -18.96
N ARG A 792 -39.15 -14.21 -18.91
CA ARG A 792 -38.35 -14.77 -20.00
C ARG A 792 -39.20 -15.40 -21.10
#